data_AF-A0A959RK07-F1
#
_entry.id   AF-A0A959RK07-F1
#
_cell.length_a   1.000
_cell.length_b   1.000
_cell.length_c   1.000
_cell.angle_alpha   90.00
_cell.angle_beta   90.00
_cell.angle_gamma   90.00
#
_symmetry.space_group_name_H-M   'P 1'
#
loop_
_entity.id
_entity.type
_entity.pdbx_description
1 polymer ?
#
loop_
_entity_poly.entity_id
_entity_poly.type
_entity_poly.pdbx_seq_one_letter_code
_entity_poly.pdbx_strand_id
1 'polypeptide(L)'
;MKSKILFLVFLLTTIFIQGTPMKIKNLKCEYKVNPLGIDVEKPRFSWELASTKRGAMQTAYQIIVSNNLEKVTYENGDIWDSGKVESDETIQISYEGEKLESNKKYYWKVIVWDEDGEKHDSEINYWTTGLINDKDWKGKWIGLDKAVGTDDPDAQHRILSARMIRNEFTVDKKIKRATAFISGLGLFEFYLNGKKVSDDVFVPAATEYNKTTFYLTYDVTNNLNYNKNALGIILGNGRYFAMRSEVPTRMRTYGYPKVICQIEIEYEDGTKKIIASDNSWKLTANGPIRKNNEYDGEFYDATMEMDGWDEIDFNDSNWMNAELVDKPGEKLISQPNEPIKIMEEVTPISIREIKPGVHIFDMGQNMVGWAELFVKGKKGDKVTLRFSETLNDDGSLFLDNIRSAEVTDTYILKGDRDERWEPKFTYHGFRFVEMIGYPGKPDLSSIKGKVIYDDLDVAGSFDCSNQLINKIYKNAYWGIRGNYRSMPTDCPQRDERHGWLGDRSSECTGESFIFDISNLYNKWACDMQDAQNEEGSIPDVCPSYWPFYNDNTTWAGTYLFVCEMLYEQYGDLQAIKTHYPNMQRWIERMTIYIKDGIMYKDTYGDWCVPPEDVKLIHTGDPLRTTSSEFIGTAYFNYELRIMAKFAKLLGKEKDAQSYSERAELMREAFNNKFLDKELIQYSNNSHTANILAIAFDLVPNEFKEKIKDNLLQKILGESEGHVGNGIIGGQWLMRTLTNTGHADVAYLLASNSTYPSWGYMVEQGATTIWELWNGDHGDPGMNSGNHVMLLGDLIIWFYENLAGIKTDPLKPGFKHIIMHPQVLGDLKYVNGSYNSIRGKIESNWELSDRNFKWEIKIPANTTATIYVPTLNKENVLEKGRLAKDSEGAKFIGWKDNSAIYEIESGSYSFTSKGVKKTITKSYSSNPLIFPRDTTILIGEKIIAEIKCEDQISEIHYTTDGSAPTINSPIYAKPIEITKNTILRAQTFKENLHPSMIMQAIYNFVDPNKNGISWKLYEGEFKKVPNFNELKNVKQGNVYQFGLEGVDIPKYNFAVQYESQINIIEDGEYEFYTSSNDGSNLFIDNKLVVDNDGEHAIKQGSGRIYLTKGLHNIKVGYFQTGGSKGLQVMFSFKDIRYQPIPGYLLFKN
;
A
#
# COMPACT_ATOMS: atom_id res chain seq x y z
N MET A 1 51.65 6.28 70.54
CA MET A 1 51.21 5.06 71.26
C MET A 1 50.02 4.51 70.50
N LYS A 2 50.10 3.33 69.86
CA LYS A 2 49.64 2.02 70.41
C LYS A 2 48.24 2.18 71.07
N SER A 3 47.15 1.54 70.64
CA SER A 3 46.94 0.09 70.52
C SER A 3 45.49 -0.19 70.04
N LYS A 4 45.29 -0.89 68.91
CA LYS A 4 44.70 -2.26 68.74
C LYS A 4 43.26 -2.51 69.24
N ILE A 5 42.33 -2.78 68.32
CA ILE A 5 41.74 -4.10 67.89
C ILE A 5 40.48 -4.50 68.68
N LEU A 6 39.34 -4.55 67.98
CA LEU A 6 38.44 -5.70 68.05
C LEU A 6 37.79 -5.95 66.68
N PHE A 7 37.88 -7.20 66.28
CA PHE A 7 37.43 -7.83 65.04
C PHE A 7 35.89 -7.89 64.99
N LEU A 8 35.27 -7.52 63.86
CA LEU A 8 33.94 -8.04 63.49
C LEU A 8 33.94 -8.38 62.00
N VAL A 9 33.83 -9.67 61.71
CA VAL A 9 33.69 -10.26 60.38
C VAL A 9 32.34 -9.84 59.81
N PHE A 10 32.32 -8.98 58.80
CA PHE A 10 31.14 -8.74 57.97
C PHE A 10 31.21 -9.68 56.77
N LEU A 11 30.32 -10.68 56.77
CA LEU A 11 30.07 -11.54 55.62
C LEU A 11 29.55 -10.68 54.46
N LEU A 12 30.35 -10.59 53.39
CA LEU A 12 29.89 -10.18 52.07
C LEU A 12 28.87 -11.21 51.58
N THR A 13 27.59 -10.93 51.78
CA THR A 13 26.52 -11.54 50.98
C THR A 13 26.31 -10.63 49.77
N THR A 14 27.05 -10.91 48.70
CA THR A 14 26.65 -10.51 47.36
C THR A 14 25.31 -11.18 47.07
N ILE A 15 24.21 -10.43 47.19
CA ILE A 15 22.92 -10.84 46.63
C ILE A 15 23.14 -10.86 45.12
N PHE A 16 23.44 -12.04 44.58
CA PHE A 16 23.27 -12.30 43.15
C PHE A 16 21.77 -12.14 42.89
N ILE A 17 21.38 -11.09 42.18
CA ILE A 17 20.07 -11.02 41.56
C ILE A 17 20.11 -12.12 40.49
N GLN A 18 19.68 -13.34 40.82
CA GLN A 18 19.44 -14.37 39.81
C GLN A 18 18.39 -13.80 38.85
N GLY A 19 18.71 -13.78 37.55
CA GLY A 19 17.75 -13.44 36.51
C GLY A 19 16.53 -14.36 36.61
N THR A 20 15.35 -13.89 36.21
CA THR A 20 14.18 -14.77 36.18
C THR A 20 14.43 -15.91 35.20
N PRO A 21 14.05 -17.15 35.54
CA PRO A 21 14.15 -18.29 34.62
C PRO A 21 13.40 -18.00 33.31
N MET A 22 13.88 -18.60 32.22
CA MET A 22 13.26 -18.47 30.90
C MET A 22 11.78 -18.88 30.98
N LYS A 23 10.91 -18.09 30.33
CA LYS A 23 9.48 -18.39 30.20
C LYS A 23 9.11 -18.52 28.75
N ILE A 24 8.41 -19.60 28.42
CA ILE A 24 7.79 -19.81 27.11
C ILE A 24 6.40 -19.19 27.13
N LYS A 25 6.07 -18.38 26.13
CA LYS A 25 4.79 -17.66 26.03
C LYS A 25 4.27 -17.65 24.61
N ASN A 26 3.02 -17.22 24.45
CA ASN A 26 2.37 -16.98 23.16
C ASN A 26 2.49 -18.18 22.20
N LEU A 27 2.17 -19.37 22.71
CA LEU A 27 2.12 -20.59 21.90
C LEU A 27 1.03 -20.43 20.82
N LYS A 28 1.47 -20.41 19.56
CA LYS A 28 0.62 -20.24 18.38
C LYS A 28 0.68 -21.49 17.51
N CYS A 29 -0.47 -21.87 16.95
CA CYS A 29 -0.63 -22.87 15.90
C CYS A 29 -1.23 -22.14 14.69
N GLU A 30 -0.55 -22.15 13.54
CA GLU A 30 -0.91 -21.31 12.37
C GLU A 30 -1.18 -19.85 12.77
N TYR A 31 -0.20 -19.25 13.48
CA TYR A 31 -0.22 -17.87 14.00
C TYR A 31 -1.32 -17.53 15.02
N LYS A 32 -2.21 -18.48 15.36
CA LYS A 32 -3.33 -18.27 16.27
C LYS A 32 -3.12 -18.97 17.61
N VAL A 33 -3.60 -18.35 18.69
CA VAL A 33 -3.66 -18.99 20.01
C VAL A 33 -4.90 -19.86 20.08
N ASN A 34 -4.71 -21.15 20.35
CA ASN A 34 -5.79 -22.12 20.51
C ASN A 34 -6.85 -22.13 19.38
N PRO A 35 -6.43 -22.19 18.09
CA PRO A 35 -7.37 -22.06 16.98
C PRO A 35 -8.37 -23.21 16.93
N LEU A 36 -9.58 -22.88 16.46
CA LEU A 36 -10.65 -23.83 16.25
C LEU A 36 -10.82 -24.15 14.77
N GLY A 37 -10.89 -25.44 14.45
CA GLY A 37 -11.34 -25.92 13.15
C GLY A 37 -10.35 -25.81 12.01
N ILE A 38 -9.04 -25.79 12.26
CA ILE A 38 -8.06 -25.66 11.17
C ILE A 38 -8.05 -26.90 10.26
N ASP A 39 -7.93 -26.69 8.95
CA ASP A 39 -7.84 -27.77 7.96
C ASP A 39 -6.40 -28.08 7.51
N VAL A 40 -5.43 -27.37 8.07
CA VAL A 40 -4.01 -27.60 7.76
C VAL A 40 -3.60 -28.97 8.29
N GLU A 41 -3.27 -29.90 7.39
CA GLU A 41 -2.90 -31.29 7.77
C GLU A 41 -1.59 -31.37 8.57
N LYS A 42 -0.68 -30.42 8.33
CA LYS A 42 0.60 -30.27 9.01
C LYS A 42 0.71 -28.87 9.61
N PRO A 43 -0.02 -28.58 10.69
CA PRO A 43 -0.01 -27.26 11.29
C PRO A 43 1.39 -26.89 11.79
N ARG A 44 1.69 -25.60 11.80
CA ARG A 44 2.96 -25.03 12.21
C ARG A 44 2.85 -24.40 13.59
N PHE A 45 3.82 -24.70 14.45
CA PHE A 45 3.91 -24.21 15.82
C PHE A 45 4.93 -23.09 15.96
N SER A 46 4.57 -22.07 16.74
CA SER A 46 5.46 -20.98 17.12
C SER A 46 5.35 -20.69 18.60
N TRP A 47 6.43 -20.22 19.22
CA TRP A 47 6.45 -19.76 20.60
C TRP A 47 7.45 -18.62 20.80
N GLU A 48 7.16 -17.77 21.78
CA GLU A 48 8.06 -16.69 22.21
C GLU A 48 8.80 -17.09 23.48
N LEU A 49 10.03 -16.58 23.61
CA LEU A 49 10.86 -16.76 24.80
C LEU A 49 11.01 -15.42 25.52
N ALA A 50 10.77 -15.42 26.82
CA ALA A 50 10.91 -14.27 27.68
C ALA A 50 11.91 -14.54 28.80
N SER A 51 12.94 -13.70 28.92
CA SER A 51 13.93 -13.76 29.98
C SER A 51 14.43 -12.36 30.32
N THR A 52 14.90 -12.16 31.56
CA THR A 52 15.64 -10.95 31.95
C THR A 52 17.15 -11.14 31.86
N LYS A 53 17.63 -12.37 31.63
CA LYS A 53 19.05 -12.69 31.42
C LYS A 53 19.46 -12.21 30.02
N ARG A 54 20.61 -11.53 29.92
CA ARG A 54 21.19 -11.17 28.61
C ARG A 54 21.69 -12.42 27.90
N GLY A 55 21.56 -12.47 26.59
CA GLY A 55 22.00 -13.63 25.80
C GLY A 55 21.18 -14.89 26.03
N ALA A 56 20.03 -14.79 26.70
CA ALA A 56 19.10 -15.91 26.84
C ALA A 56 18.68 -16.41 25.45
N MET A 57 18.84 -17.71 25.21
CA MET A 57 18.55 -18.36 23.93
C MET A 57 18.13 -19.81 24.10
N GLN A 58 17.41 -20.32 23.11
CA GLN A 58 17.08 -21.73 23.03
C GLN A 58 18.22 -22.47 22.32
N THR A 59 18.61 -23.62 22.84
CA THR A 59 19.56 -24.56 22.19
C THR A 59 18.85 -25.78 21.62
N ALA A 60 17.74 -26.20 22.22
CA ALA A 60 16.92 -27.31 21.75
C ALA A 60 15.46 -27.16 22.15
N TYR A 61 14.57 -27.87 21.46
CA TYR A 61 13.16 -27.97 21.81
C TYR A 61 12.65 -29.42 21.76
N GLN A 62 11.50 -29.68 22.38
CA GLN A 62 10.71 -30.89 22.20
C GLN A 62 9.21 -30.52 22.21
N ILE A 63 8.47 -30.92 21.19
CA ILE A 63 7.02 -30.73 21.10
C ILE A 63 6.35 -32.06 21.43
N ILE A 64 5.39 -31.99 22.36
CA ILE A 64 4.56 -33.12 22.78
C ILE A 64 3.13 -32.86 22.36
N VAL A 65 2.50 -33.78 21.64
CA VAL A 65 1.10 -33.71 21.19
C VAL A 65 0.35 -34.96 21.59
N SER A 66 -0.85 -34.78 22.15
CA SER A 66 -1.82 -35.85 22.37
C SER A 66 -3.25 -35.34 22.18
N ASN A 67 -4.18 -36.23 21.86
CA ASN A 67 -5.62 -35.92 21.96
C ASN A 67 -6.17 -36.11 23.40
N ASN A 68 -5.30 -36.44 24.35
CA ASN A 68 -5.61 -36.57 25.77
C ASN A 68 -4.74 -35.63 26.62
N LEU A 69 -5.38 -34.71 27.33
CA LEU A 69 -4.71 -33.72 28.19
C LEU A 69 -3.82 -34.35 29.26
N GLU A 70 -4.24 -35.47 29.86
CA GLU A 70 -3.48 -36.17 30.90
C GLU A 70 -2.17 -36.73 30.33
N LYS A 71 -2.19 -37.22 29.09
CA LYS A 71 -0.98 -37.73 28.43
C LYS A 71 0.05 -36.63 28.18
N VAL A 72 -0.36 -35.45 27.71
CA VAL A 72 0.55 -34.30 27.54
C VAL A 72 1.13 -33.84 28.88
N THR A 73 0.30 -33.85 29.94
CA THR A 73 0.72 -33.48 31.31
C THR A 73 1.87 -34.35 31.80
N TYR A 74 1.85 -35.65 31.47
CA TYR A 74 2.90 -36.61 31.82
C TYR A 74 3.92 -36.84 30.69
N GLU A 75 4.07 -35.90 29.76
CA GLU A 75 5.06 -35.95 28.67
C GLU A 75 4.94 -37.20 27.77
N ASN A 76 3.72 -37.69 27.57
CA ASN A 76 3.41 -38.77 26.65
C ASN A 76 2.76 -38.21 25.37
N GLY A 77 3.57 -38.06 24.32
CA GLY A 77 3.14 -37.59 23.01
C GLY A 77 2.70 -38.73 22.09
N ASP A 78 1.58 -39.38 22.40
CA ASP A 78 1.09 -40.53 21.63
C ASP A 78 0.64 -40.19 20.20
N ILE A 79 0.35 -38.91 19.92
CA ILE A 79 0.06 -38.40 18.57
C ILE A 79 1.33 -37.88 17.90
N TRP A 80 2.16 -37.16 18.67
CA TRP A 80 3.49 -36.74 18.23
C TRP A 80 4.38 -36.47 19.44
N ASP A 81 5.63 -36.92 19.35
CA ASP A 81 6.73 -36.48 20.18
C ASP A 81 7.91 -36.22 19.25
N SER A 82 8.36 -34.98 19.16
CA SER A 82 9.51 -34.65 18.31
C SER A 82 10.83 -35.22 18.84
N GLY A 83 10.85 -35.69 20.09
CA GLY A 83 12.07 -35.85 20.87
C GLY A 83 12.79 -34.50 21.08
N LYS A 84 13.95 -34.54 21.73
CA LYS A 84 14.82 -33.38 21.84
C LYS A 84 15.47 -33.09 20.48
N VAL A 85 15.09 -31.97 19.87
CA VAL A 85 15.63 -31.46 18.61
C VAL A 85 16.61 -30.34 18.92
N GLU A 86 17.89 -30.53 18.58
CA GLU A 86 18.94 -29.51 18.72
C GLU A 86 18.75 -28.42 17.65
N SER A 87 18.03 -27.36 18.01
CA SER A 87 17.65 -26.24 17.14
C SER A 87 17.24 -25.03 17.97
N ASP A 88 17.66 -23.86 17.51
CA ASP A 88 17.29 -22.55 18.06
C ASP A 88 16.06 -21.94 17.36
N GLU A 89 15.38 -22.69 16.49
CA GLU A 89 14.19 -22.21 15.82
C GLU A 89 12.96 -22.29 16.74
N THR A 90 12.15 -21.23 16.74
CA THR A 90 10.98 -21.07 17.61
C THR A 90 9.72 -20.70 16.85
N ILE A 91 9.83 -20.56 15.52
CA ILE A 91 8.70 -20.17 14.68
C ILE A 91 8.48 -21.21 13.58
N GLN A 92 7.21 -21.43 13.27
CA GLN A 92 6.74 -22.19 12.11
C GLN A 92 7.24 -23.65 12.06
N ILE A 93 7.44 -24.28 13.21
CA ILE A 93 7.85 -25.69 13.30
C ILE A 93 6.69 -26.57 12.83
N SER A 94 6.87 -27.23 11.69
CA SER A 94 5.82 -28.05 11.08
C SER A 94 5.56 -29.31 11.91
N TYR A 95 4.30 -29.66 12.07
CA TYR A 95 3.87 -30.92 12.66
C TYR A 95 4.32 -32.13 11.82
N GLU A 96 4.94 -33.12 12.48
CA GLU A 96 5.45 -34.35 11.86
C GLU A 96 4.88 -35.64 12.48
N GLY A 97 3.81 -35.54 13.25
CA GLY A 97 3.19 -36.67 13.91
C GLY A 97 2.23 -37.50 13.05
N GLU A 98 1.37 -38.26 13.72
CA GLU A 98 0.32 -39.05 13.07
C GLU A 98 -0.65 -38.19 12.25
N LYS A 99 -1.31 -38.80 11.25
CA LYS A 99 -2.32 -38.11 10.45
C LYS A 99 -3.44 -37.57 11.34
N LEU A 100 -3.73 -36.28 11.21
CA LEU A 100 -4.82 -35.63 11.95
C LEU A 100 -6.20 -36.10 11.44
N GLU A 101 -7.16 -36.20 12.35
CA GLU A 101 -8.55 -36.57 12.08
C GLU A 101 -9.45 -35.34 12.12
N SER A 102 -10.55 -35.34 11.37
CA SER A 102 -11.56 -34.27 11.36
C SER A 102 -12.29 -34.13 12.70
N ASN A 103 -12.63 -32.90 13.06
CA ASN A 103 -13.29 -32.52 14.32
C ASN A 103 -12.64 -33.16 15.55
N LYS A 104 -11.31 -33.07 15.68
CA LYS A 104 -10.58 -33.53 16.87
C LYS A 104 -9.92 -32.37 17.59
N LYS A 105 -9.76 -32.53 18.90
CA LYS A 105 -9.00 -31.62 19.75
C LYS A 105 -7.66 -32.26 20.08
N TYR A 106 -6.59 -31.54 19.82
CA TYR A 106 -5.22 -31.93 20.13
C TYR A 106 -4.64 -30.94 21.13
N TYR A 107 -4.07 -31.46 22.21
CA TYR A 107 -3.33 -30.72 23.22
C TYR A 107 -1.86 -30.81 22.89
N TRP A 108 -1.13 -29.73 23.15
CA TRP A 108 0.31 -29.71 22.98
C TRP A 108 1.01 -28.84 24.00
N LYS A 109 2.27 -29.17 24.26
CA LYS A 109 3.20 -28.31 24.96
C LYS A 109 4.56 -28.36 24.26
N VAL A 110 5.36 -27.34 24.51
CA VAL A 110 6.76 -27.30 24.10
C VAL A 110 7.65 -27.28 25.34
N ILE A 111 8.73 -28.02 25.25
CA ILE A 111 9.83 -28.05 26.22
C ILE A 111 11.03 -27.41 25.52
N VAL A 112 11.74 -26.52 26.21
CA VAL A 112 12.91 -25.81 25.69
C VAL A 112 14.11 -26.04 26.61
N TRP A 113 15.28 -26.22 26.01
CA TRP A 113 16.56 -26.15 26.71
C TRP A 113 17.23 -24.82 26.41
N ASP A 114 17.67 -24.13 27.45
CA ASP A 114 18.37 -22.85 27.31
C ASP A 114 19.88 -23.03 27.09
N GLU A 115 20.62 -21.92 27.07
CA GLU A 115 22.07 -21.90 26.91
C GLU A 115 22.86 -22.56 28.06
N ASP A 116 22.26 -22.70 29.25
CA ASP A 116 22.87 -23.37 30.40
C ASP A 116 22.53 -24.88 30.40
N GLY A 117 21.69 -25.34 29.46
CA GLY A 117 21.18 -26.71 29.39
C GLY A 117 20.02 -26.99 30.34
N GLU A 118 19.43 -25.95 30.94
CA GLU A 118 18.28 -26.07 31.83
C GLU A 118 16.98 -26.25 31.03
N LYS A 119 16.09 -27.11 31.53
CA LYS A 119 14.81 -27.45 30.90
C LYS A 119 13.71 -26.50 31.38
N HIS A 120 12.92 -25.98 30.43
CA HIS A 120 11.77 -25.11 30.66
C HIS A 120 10.53 -25.65 29.95
N ASP A 121 9.41 -25.72 30.65
CA ASP A 121 8.13 -26.19 30.10
C ASP A 121 7.21 -25.01 29.76
N SER A 122 6.44 -25.13 28.68
CA SER A 122 5.32 -24.25 28.39
C SER A 122 4.06 -24.67 29.16
N GLU A 123 3.08 -23.76 29.20
CA GLU A 123 1.69 -24.16 29.43
C GLU A 123 1.20 -25.12 28.33
N ILE A 124 0.17 -25.91 28.63
CA ILE A 124 -0.48 -26.78 27.64
C ILE A 124 -1.50 -25.96 26.85
N ASN A 125 -1.26 -25.81 25.55
CA ASN A 125 -2.22 -25.23 24.61
C ASN A 125 -2.94 -26.35 23.83
N TYR A 126 -3.88 -25.96 22.97
CA TYR A 126 -4.57 -26.91 22.09
C TYR A 126 -4.79 -26.32 20.70
N TRP A 127 -5.25 -27.14 19.77
CA TRP A 127 -5.99 -26.69 18.59
C TRP A 127 -7.10 -27.70 18.31
N THR A 128 -8.07 -27.32 17.49
CA THR A 128 -9.00 -28.29 16.90
C THR A 128 -8.89 -28.31 15.40
N THR A 129 -9.11 -29.48 14.82
CA THR A 129 -9.22 -29.66 13.36
C THR A 129 -10.65 -29.44 12.89
N GLY A 130 -10.77 -28.96 11.66
CA GLY A 130 -12.04 -28.77 10.97
C GLY A 130 -12.56 -30.06 10.35
N LEU A 131 -13.35 -29.91 9.29
CA LEU A 131 -13.77 -30.98 8.40
C LEU A 131 -12.78 -31.09 7.24
N ILE A 132 -11.65 -31.76 7.49
CA ILE A 132 -10.46 -31.81 6.60
C ILE A 132 -10.80 -32.31 5.18
N ASN A 133 -11.75 -33.24 5.06
CA ASN A 133 -12.13 -33.80 3.76
C ASN A 133 -13.57 -33.42 3.41
N ASP A 134 -13.83 -33.13 2.14
CA ASP A 134 -15.18 -32.89 1.60
C ASP A 134 -16.20 -33.97 2.00
N LYS A 135 -15.77 -35.23 2.11
CA LYS A 135 -16.64 -36.37 2.50
C LYS A 135 -17.08 -36.33 3.97
N ASP A 136 -16.43 -35.53 4.81
CA ASP A 136 -16.75 -35.41 6.24
C ASP A 136 -17.99 -34.54 6.44
N TRP A 137 -18.31 -33.68 5.46
CA TRP A 137 -19.61 -33.00 5.38
C TRP A 137 -20.75 -33.99 5.09
N LYS A 138 -21.74 -33.98 5.97
CA LYS A 138 -23.05 -34.64 5.80
C LYS A 138 -24.15 -33.64 5.48
N GLY A 139 -23.96 -32.39 5.89
CA GLY A 139 -24.76 -31.23 5.47
C GLY A 139 -24.86 -31.10 3.96
N LYS A 140 -26.00 -30.58 3.51
CA LYS A 140 -26.26 -30.18 2.13
C LYS A 140 -26.36 -28.67 2.07
N TRP A 141 -25.91 -28.12 0.94
CA TRP A 141 -26.16 -26.72 0.62
C TRP A 141 -27.65 -26.51 0.45
N ILE A 142 -28.19 -25.56 1.21
CA ILE A 142 -29.59 -25.17 1.18
C ILE A 142 -29.73 -23.67 1.04
N GLY A 143 -30.80 -23.22 0.38
CA GLY A 143 -31.02 -21.80 0.15
C GLY A 143 -32.31 -21.53 -0.63
N LEU A 144 -32.34 -20.37 -1.28
CA LEU A 144 -33.42 -19.93 -2.16
C LEU A 144 -32.80 -19.19 -3.35
N ASP A 145 -32.54 -19.92 -4.44
CA ASP A 145 -31.86 -19.39 -5.65
C ASP A 145 -32.83 -18.61 -6.57
N LYS A 146 -33.64 -17.72 -5.97
CA LYS A 146 -34.56 -16.83 -6.70
C LYS A 146 -34.90 -15.58 -5.88
N ALA A 147 -35.20 -14.50 -6.59
CA ALA A 147 -35.80 -13.30 -6.03
C ALA A 147 -37.28 -13.55 -5.63
N VAL A 148 -37.72 -12.94 -4.53
CA VAL A 148 -39.10 -13.04 -4.03
C VAL A 148 -39.61 -11.71 -3.49
N GLY A 149 -40.94 -11.52 -3.52
CA GLY A 149 -41.57 -10.35 -2.92
C GLY A 149 -41.11 -9.04 -3.57
N THR A 150 -40.38 -8.22 -2.81
CA THR A 150 -39.86 -6.90 -3.21
C THR A 150 -38.41 -6.93 -3.67
N ASP A 151 -37.82 -8.11 -3.80
CA ASP A 151 -36.49 -8.28 -4.38
C ASP A 151 -36.48 -7.79 -5.84
N ASP A 152 -35.39 -7.12 -6.23
CA ASP A 152 -35.13 -6.68 -7.60
C ASP A 152 -33.64 -6.95 -7.93
N PRO A 153 -33.32 -8.15 -8.44
CA PRO A 153 -31.95 -8.57 -8.68
C PRO A 153 -31.32 -7.93 -9.92
N ASP A 154 -32.12 -7.33 -10.80
CA ASP A 154 -31.67 -6.76 -12.07
C ASP A 154 -31.51 -5.23 -12.00
N ALA A 155 -32.02 -4.59 -10.94
CA ALA A 155 -31.79 -3.18 -10.66
C ALA A 155 -30.30 -2.81 -10.62
N GLN A 156 -29.99 -1.58 -11.02
CA GLN A 156 -28.63 -1.03 -10.89
C GLN A 156 -28.17 -1.02 -9.42
N HIS A 157 -29.06 -0.63 -8.51
CA HIS A 157 -28.90 -0.80 -7.06
C HIS A 157 -29.64 -2.06 -6.66
N ARG A 158 -28.95 -3.19 -6.61
CA ARG A 158 -29.62 -4.48 -6.46
C ARG A 158 -30.29 -4.60 -5.10
N ILE A 159 -31.54 -5.05 -5.11
CA ILE A 159 -32.38 -5.16 -3.92
C ILE A 159 -32.63 -6.63 -3.66
N LEU A 160 -32.26 -7.08 -2.46
CA LEU A 160 -32.43 -8.46 -2.08
C LEU A 160 -32.57 -8.57 -0.55
N SER A 161 -33.68 -9.15 -0.12
CA SER A 161 -34.02 -9.37 1.30
C SER A 161 -33.16 -10.46 1.94
N ALA A 162 -32.95 -10.38 3.26
CA ALA A 162 -32.19 -11.42 3.97
C ALA A 162 -33.00 -12.72 4.07
N ARG A 163 -32.30 -13.87 4.08
CA ARG A 163 -32.94 -15.19 4.20
C ARG A 163 -32.77 -15.67 5.61
N MET A 164 -33.86 -16.05 6.25
CA MET A 164 -33.86 -16.63 7.59
C MET A 164 -34.13 -18.11 7.46
N ILE A 165 -33.28 -18.93 8.06
CA ILE A 165 -33.34 -20.39 8.01
C ILE A 165 -33.38 -20.90 9.45
N ARG A 166 -34.28 -21.84 9.75
CA ARG A 166 -34.37 -22.45 11.07
C ARG A 166 -34.55 -23.96 11.01
N ASN A 167 -34.19 -24.61 12.11
CA ASN A 167 -34.51 -26.02 12.34
C ASN A 167 -34.62 -26.31 13.84
N GLU A 168 -35.48 -27.25 14.20
CA GLU A 168 -35.55 -27.82 15.56
C GLU A 168 -35.02 -29.25 15.58
N PHE A 169 -34.33 -29.61 16.66
CA PHE A 169 -33.77 -30.94 16.84
C PHE A 169 -33.70 -31.33 18.31
N THR A 170 -33.54 -32.62 18.59
CA THR A 170 -33.44 -33.13 19.97
C THR A 170 -32.01 -33.51 20.34
N VAL A 171 -31.67 -33.38 21.62
CA VAL A 171 -30.41 -33.86 22.22
C VAL A 171 -30.74 -34.62 23.50
N ASP A 172 -30.72 -35.96 23.41
CA ASP A 172 -31.37 -36.82 24.41
C ASP A 172 -30.38 -37.43 25.41
N LYS A 173 -29.10 -37.06 25.33
CA LYS A 173 -28.00 -37.57 26.15
C LYS A 173 -27.11 -36.43 26.63
N LYS A 174 -26.32 -36.70 27.67
CA LYS A 174 -25.37 -35.72 28.23
C LYS A 174 -24.21 -35.47 27.26
N ILE A 175 -24.05 -34.20 26.87
CA ILE A 175 -23.05 -33.74 25.90
C ILE A 175 -21.68 -33.70 26.55
N LYS A 176 -20.67 -34.25 25.87
CA LYS A 176 -19.26 -34.09 26.18
C LYS A 176 -18.65 -32.90 25.41
N ARG A 177 -19.00 -32.78 24.12
CA ARG A 177 -18.55 -31.70 23.23
C ARG A 177 -19.55 -31.53 22.09
N ALA A 178 -19.82 -30.30 21.67
CA ALA A 178 -20.54 -30.01 20.44
C ALA A 178 -19.84 -28.94 19.63
N THR A 179 -19.63 -29.21 18.34
CA THR A 179 -18.95 -28.30 17.41
C THR A 179 -19.88 -27.98 16.24
N ALA A 180 -20.05 -26.70 15.91
CA ALA A 180 -20.77 -26.26 14.73
C ALA A 180 -19.78 -25.86 13.62
N PHE A 181 -20.02 -26.35 12.41
CA PHE A 181 -19.32 -26.00 11.18
C PHE A 181 -20.33 -25.34 10.24
N ILE A 182 -20.06 -24.11 9.79
CA ILE A 182 -21.02 -23.34 9.01
C ILE A 182 -20.35 -22.48 7.95
N SER A 183 -20.90 -22.50 6.73
CA SER A 183 -20.59 -21.55 5.67
C SER A 183 -21.89 -21.00 5.10
N GLY A 184 -22.20 -19.75 5.42
CA GLY A 184 -23.31 -19.00 4.83
C GLY A 184 -22.77 -18.02 3.80
N LEU A 185 -22.98 -18.29 2.52
CA LEU A 185 -22.49 -17.46 1.43
C LEU A 185 -23.36 -16.24 1.19
N GLY A 186 -22.67 -15.15 0.89
CA GLY A 186 -23.11 -13.80 1.16
C GLY A 186 -22.44 -13.35 2.44
N LEU A 187 -23.20 -13.31 3.53
CA LEU A 187 -22.72 -13.21 4.92
C LEU A 187 -23.72 -13.96 5.82
N PHE A 188 -23.36 -14.34 7.05
CA PHE A 188 -24.32 -14.94 7.97
C PHE A 188 -24.19 -14.48 9.43
N GLU A 189 -25.31 -14.60 10.15
CA GLU A 189 -25.32 -14.70 11.61
C GLU A 189 -25.94 -16.03 12.03
N PHE A 190 -25.40 -16.63 13.10
CA PHE A 190 -25.80 -17.94 13.58
C PHE A 190 -26.27 -17.88 15.03
N TYR A 191 -27.42 -18.52 15.29
CA TYR A 191 -28.13 -18.51 16.55
C TYR A 191 -28.44 -19.93 17.02
N LEU A 192 -28.34 -20.15 18.33
CA LEU A 192 -28.78 -21.36 19.01
C LEU A 192 -29.62 -20.96 20.22
N ASN A 193 -30.85 -21.47 20.28
CA ASN A 193 -31.79 -21.25 21.39
C ASN A 193 -31.94 -19.76 21.77
N GLY A 194 -32.21 -18.91 20.79
CA GLY A 194 -32.40 -17.46 20.98
C GLY A 194 -31.13 -16.64 21.21
N LYS A 195 -29.93 -17.24 21.13
CA LYS A 195 -28.64 -16.57 21.38
C LYS A 195 -27.72 -16.64 20.18
N LYS A 196 -27.16 -15.50 19.78
CA LYS A 196 -26.08 -15.43 18.77
C LYS A 196 -24.88 -16.23 19.26
N VAL A 197 -24.31 -17.07 18.39
CA VAL A 197 -23.26 -18.04 18.74
C VAL A 197 -21.88 -17.39 18.88
N SER A 198 -21.56 -16.38 18.05
CA SER A 198 -20.34 -15.58 18.18
C SER A 198 -20.62 -14.09 18.02
N ASP A 199 -19.65 -13.26 18.38
CA ASP A 199 -19.63 -11.82 18.15
C ASP A 199 -19.02 -11.43 16.78
N ASP A 200 -18.71 -12.43 15.95
CA ASP A 200 -18.21 -12.19 14.60
C ASP A 200 -19.28 -11.50 13.74
N VAL A 201 -18.79 -10.66 12.83
CA VAL A 201 -19.59 -9.95 11.85
C VAL A 201 -18.95 -10.13 10.48
N PHE A 202 -19.74 -9.99 9.41
CA PHE A 202 -19.23 -10.13 8.04
C PHE A 202 -18.53 -11.46 7.75
N VAL A 203 -19.04 -12.55 8.33
CA VAL A 203 -18.52 -13.90 8.10
C VAL A 203 -19.35 -14.67 7.06
N PRO A 204 -18.73 -15.55 6.26
CA PRO A 204 -17.29 -15.77 6.14
C PRO A 204 -16.56 -14.65 5.39
N ALA A 205 -15.22 -14.64 5.50
CA ALA A 205 -14.35 -13.75 4.75
C ALA A 205 -14.66 -13.72 3.24
N ALA A 206 -14.50 -12.55 2.63
CA ALA A 206 -14.58 -12.35 1.18
C ALA A 206 -13.51 -13.20 0.47
N THR A 207 -13.82 -13.77 -0.68
CA THR A 207 -12.92 -14.67 -1.42
C THR A 207 -13.32 -14.74 -2.89
N GLU A 208 -12.49 -15.36 -3.72
CA GLU A 208 -12.82 -15.75 -5.09
C GLU A 208 -13.79 -16.96 -5.05
N TYR A 209 -15.09 -16.69 -4.88
CA TYR A 209 -16.10 -17.71 -4.52
C TYR A 209 -16.31 -18.83 -5.55
N ASN A 210 -15.89 -18.66 -6.81
CA ASN A 210 -15.91 -19.73 -7.81
C ASN A 210 -14.72 -20.70 -7.65
N LYS A 211 -13.73 -20.39 -6.80
CA LYS A 211 -12.58 -21.23 -6.47
C LYS A 211 -12.65 -21.74 -5.04
N THR A 212 -12.64 -20.82 -4.08
CA THR A 212 -12.55 -21.16 -2.65
C THR A 212 -13.67 -20.48 -1.89
N THR A 213 -14.32 -21.26 -1.03
CA THR A 213 -15.33 -20.78 -0.07
C THR A 213 -14.89 -21.16 1.34
N PHE A 214 -15.15 -20.27 2.30
CA PHE A 214 -14.74 -20.50 3.68
C PHE A 214 -15.90 -20.96 4.56
N TYR A 215 -15.61 -21.82 5.53
CA TYR A 215 -16.49 -22.09 6.66
C TYR A 215 -15.81 -21.70 7.99
N LEU A 216 -16.62 -21.48 9.01
CA LEU A 216 -16.18 -21.22 10.38
C LEU A 216 -16.58 -22.35 11.32
N THR A 217 -15.82 -22.46 12.40
CA THR A 217 -15.98 -23.48 13.43
C THR A 217 -16.25 -22.83 14.78
N TYR A 218 -17.32 -23.25 15.45
CA TYR A 218 -17.70 -22.76 16.77
C TYR A 218 -17.83 -23.90 17.77
N ASP A 219 -17.32 -23.71 19.00
CA ASP A 219 -17.67 -24.56 20.12
C ASP A 219 -19.06 -24.15 20.63
N VAL A 220 -20.03 -25.05 20.47
CA VAL A 220 -21.43 -24.84 20.85
C VAL A 220 -21.86 -25.74 22.01
N THR A 221 -20.90 -26.34 22.72
CA THR A 221 -21.14 -27.31 23.80
C THR A 221 -22.10 -26.74 24.86
N ASN A 222 -21.91 -25.47 25.22
CA ASN A 222 -22.70 -24.80 26.26
C ASN A 222 -23.93 -24.05 25.73
N ASN A 223 -24.15 -24.03 24.41
CA ASN A 223 -25.31 -23.39 23.78
C ASN A 223 -26.50 -24.35 23.63
N LEU A 224 -26.26 -25.66 23.75
CA LEU A 224 -27.28 -26.69 23.59
C LEU A 224 -27.94 -27.06 24.93
N ASN A 225 -29.26 -27.19 24.89
CA ASN A 225 -30.09 -27.66 25.98
C ASN A 225 -30.31 -29.17 25.91
N TYR A 226 -30.68 -29.79 27.03
CA TYR A 226 -31.23 -31.15 27.01
C TYR A 226 -32.59 -31.15 26.31
N ASN A 227 -32.85 -32.20 25.52
CA ASN A 227 -34.05 -32.38 24.70
C ASN A 227 -34.14 -31.35 23.55
N LYS A 228 -35.18 -30.52 23.47
CA LYS A 228 -35.43 -29.67 22.32
C LYS A 228 -34.40 -28.53 22.22
N ASN A 229 -33.95 -28.30 21.01
CA ASN A 229 -33.08 -27.20 20.62
C ASN A 229 -33.57 -26.60 19.33
N ALA A 230 -33.35 -25.30 19.15
CA ALA A 230 -33.56 -24.60 17.90
C ALA A 230 -32.24 -23.97 17.43
N LEU A 231 -32.04 -23.99 16.12
CA LEU A 231 -31.02 -23.20 15.44
C LEU A 231 -31.68 -22.21 14.49
N GLY A 232 -31.04 -21.04 14.35
CA GLY A 232 -31.44 -19.99 13.43
C GLY A 232 -30.22 -19.45 12.67
N ILE A 233 -30.37 -19.18 11.38
CA ILE A 233 -29.35 -18.56 10.54
C ILE A 233 -29.99 -17.43 9.76
N ILE A 234 -29.37 -16.25 9.75
CA ILE A 234 -29.74 -15.14 8.88
C ILE A 234 -28.65 -15.01 7.81
N LEU A 235 -29.02 -14.96 6.53
CA LEU A 235 -28.12 -14.80 5.40
C LEU A 235 -28.29 -13.42 4.75
N GLY A 236 -27.20 -12.67 4.72
CA GLY A 236 -27.05 -11.42 3.97
C GLY A 236 -26.47 -11.65 2.58
N ASN A 237 -26.45 -10.60 1.76
CA ASN A 237 -26.04 -10.65 0.35
C ASN A 237 -24.52 -10.71 0.19
N GLY A 238 -23.79 -9.96 1.03
CA GLY A 238 -22.33 -9.83 0.95
C GLY A 238 -21.86 -9.51 -0.47
N ARG A 239 -20.69 -10.02 -0.84
CA ARG A 239 -20.15 -9.93 -2.20
C ARG A 239 -20.48 -11.15 -3.07
N TYR A 240 -21.13 -12.16 -2.50
CA TYR A 240 -21.59 -13.33 -3.25
C TYR A 240 -22.71 -12.95 -4.22
N PHE A 241 -23.63 -12.09 -3.76
CA PHE A 241 -24.62 -11.43 -4.58
C PHE A 241 -24.24 -9.96 -4.78
N ALA A 242 -23.84 -9.59 -6.00
CA ALA A 242 -23.26 -8.29 -6.29
C ALA A 242 -24.17 -7.10 -5.90
N MET A 243 -23.55 -6.03 -5.39
CA MET A 243 -24.24 -4.79 -4.99
C MET A 243 -24.71 -3.95 -6.17
N ARG A 244 -24.07 -4.12 -7.34
CA ARG A 244 -24.27 -3.35 -8.57
C ARG A 244 -24.37 -4.28 -9.77
N SER A 245 -25.15 -3.88 -10.77
CA SER A 245 -25.16 -4.57 -12.07
C SER A 245 -24.11 -4.00 -13.03
N GLU A 246 -24.02 -2.67 -13.20
CA GLU A 246 -23.14 -2.07 -14.23
C GLU A 246 -22.25 -0.90 -13.76
N VAL A 247 -22.75 0.04 -12.93
CA VAL A 247 -21.99 1.23 -12.48
C VAL A 247 -21.30 0.99 -11.12
N PRO A 248 -20.03 1.43 -10.91
CA PRO A 248 -19.13 2.08 -11.89
C PRO A 248 -18.55 1.08 -12.91
N THR A 249 -18.54 -0.20 -12.58
CA THR A 249 -18.21 -1.30 -13.47
C THR A 249 -19.04 -2.53 -13.11
N ARG A 250 -19.21 -3.43 -14.08
CA ARG A 250 -19.97 -4.65 -13.91
C ARG A 250 -19.30 -5.56 -12.87
N MET A 251 -20.05 -5.87 -11.82
CA MET A 251 -19.58 -6.74 -10.73
C MET A 251 -19.95 -8.20 -10.98
N ARG A 252 -19.05 -9.11 -10.62
CA ARG A 252 -19.34 -10.55 -10.64
C ARG A 252 -20.41 -10.90 -9.62
N THR A 253 -21.41 -11.66 -10.06
CA THR A 253 -22.43 -12.28 -9.20
C THR A 253 -22.22 -13.78 -9.22
N TYR A 254 -22.07 -14.39 -8.05
CA TYR A 254 -21.78 -15.81 -7.92
C TYR A 254 -23.05 -16.64 -7.63
N GLY A 255 -24.06 -16.04 -7.00
CA GLY A 255 -25.35 -16.67 -6.75
C GLY A 255 -26.19 -15.91 -5.73
N TYR A 256 -27.30 -16.52 -5.31
CA TYR A 256 -28.11 -16.04 -4.18
C TYR A 256 -27.56 -16.61 -2.85
N PRO A 257 -27.77 -15.90 -1.72
CA PRO A 257 -27.30 -16.39 -0.43
C PRO A 257 -27.79 -17.80 -0.09
N LYS A 258 -26.87 -18.63 0.38
CA LYS A 258 -27.07 -20.07 0.65
C LYS A 258 -26.16 -20.54 1.77
N VAL A 259 -26.49 -21.65 2.42
CA VAL A 259 -25.75 -22.15 3.58
C VAL A 259 -25.53 -23.65 3.55
N ILE A 260 -24.40 -24.08 4.07
CA ILE A 260 -24.18 -25.44 4.58
C ILE A 260 -23.87 -25.33 6.07
N CYS A 261 -24.52 -26.18 6.88
CA CYS A 261 -24.36 -26.18 8.34
C CYS A 261 -24.35 -27.62 8.86
N GLN A 262 -23.44 -27.90 9.79
CA GLN A 262 -23.32 -29.19 10.46
C GLN A 262 -22.93 -28.99 11.93
N ILE A 263 -23.71 -29.55 12.85
CA ILE A 263 -23.37 -29.62 14.28
C ILE A 263 -23.04 -31.08 14.62
N GLU A 264 -21.83 -31.32 15.08
CA GLU A 264 -21.38 -32.63 15.56
C GLU A 264 -21.37 -32.67 17.09
N ILE A 265 -22.15 -33.57 17.66
CA ILE A 265 -22.30 -33.75 19.11
C ILE A 265 -21.64 -35.07 19.52
N GLU A 266 -20.70 -34.99 20.44
CA GLU A 266 -20.10 -36.14 21.14
C GLU A 266 -20.71 -36.24 22.53
N TYR A 267 -21.20 -37.42 22.91
CA TYR A 267 -21.80 -37.67 24.22
C TYR A 267 -20.80 -38.28 25.20
N GLU A 268 -21.09 -38.19 26.50
CA GLU A 268 -20.25 -38.80 27.55
C GLU A 268 -20.16 -40.33 27.45
N ASP A 269 -21.16 -40.98 26.85
CA ASP A 269 -21.17 -42.43 26.60
C ASP A 269 -20.35 -42.87 25.37
N GLY A 270 -19.69 -41.92 24.69
CA GLY A 270 -18.87 -42.15 23.51
C GLY A 270 -19.63 -42.20 22.18
N THR A 271 -20.96 -42.14 22.19
CA THR A 271 -21.75 -42.05 20.94
C THR A 271 -21.72 -40.65 20.33
N LYS A 272 -22.05 -40.53 19.04
CA LYS A 272 -22.08 -39.25 18.32
C LYS A 272 -23.43 -39.02 17.63
N LYS A 273 -23.83 -37.76 17.47
CA LYS A 273 -24.99 -37.34 16.66
C LYS A 273 -24.56 -36.18 15.76
N ILE A 274 -25.06 -36.18 14.52
CA ILE A 274 -24.83 -35.11 13.55
C ILE A 274 -26.18 -34.47 13.23
N ILE A 275 -26.27 -33.16 13.37
CA ILE A 275 -27.37 -32.33 12.87
C ILE A 275 -26.85 -31.64 11.62
N ALA A 276 -27.42 -31.96 10.46
CA ALA A 276 -26.91 -31.53 9.16
C ALA A 276 -28.00 -30.77 8.40
N SER A 277 -27.61 -29.70 7.71
CA SER A 277 -28.52 -28.94 6.84
C SER A 277 -29.06 -29.81 5.71
N ASP A 278 -30.37 -29.78 5.51
CA ASP A 278 -31.06 -30.48 4.42
C ASP A 278 -32.36 -29.76 4.07
N ASN A 279 -33.12 -30.29 3.11
CA ASN A 279 -34.35 -29.68 2.63
C ASN A 279 -35.56 -29.84 3.58
N SER A 280 -35.37 -30.40 4.78
CA SER A 280 -36.40 -30.38 5.82
C SER A 280 -36.37 -29.09 6.65
N TRP A 281 -35.27 -28.36 6.62
CA TRP A 281 -35.12 -27.09 7.31
C TRP A 281 -36.07 -26.05 6.73
N LYS A 282 -36.51 -25.11 7.55
CA LYS A 282 -37.44 -24.05 7.15
C LYS A 282 -36.69 -22.80 6.73
N LEU A 283 -37.23 -22.11 5.73
CA LEU A 283 -36.69 -20.89 5.17
C LEU A 283 -37.79 -19.84 4.95
N THR A 284 -37.46 -18.57 5.16
CA THR A 284 -38.28 -17.43 4.76
C THR A 284 -37.42 -16.24 4.30
N ALA A 285 -37.95 -15.45 3.38
CA ALA A 285 -37.43 -14.12 3.02
C ALA A 285 -38.34 -12.98 3.54
N ASN A 286 -39.39 -13.33 4.31
CA ASN A 286 -40.33 -12.38 4.90
C ASN A 286 -39.90 -11.93 6.31
N GLY A 287 -38.59 -11.73 6.50
CA GLY A 287 -38.01 -11.20 7.74
C GLY A 287 -37.88 -9.66 7.75
N PRO A 288 -37.33 -9.09 8.84
CA PRO A 288 -37.24 -7.64 9.02
C PRO A 288 -36.19 -6.96 8.13
N ILE A 289 -35.13 -7.63 7.70
CA ILE A 289 -34.12 -7.06 6.80
C ILE A 289 -34.63 -7.17 5.35
N ARG A 290 -35.18 -6.07 4.83
CA ARG A 290 -35.83 -6.05 3.50
C ARG A 290 -34.87 -5.73 2.36
N LYS A 291 -33.80 -4.98 2.64
CA LYS A 291 -32.68 -4.69 1.74
C LYS A 291 -31.41 -4.71 2.59
N ASN A 292 -30.36 -5.37 2.10
CA ASN A 292 -29.01 -5.19 2.63
C ASN A 292 -28.04 -5.12 1.45
N ASN A 293 -27.20 -4.09 1.41
CA ASN A 293 -26.28 -3.86 0.32
C ASN A 293 -25.06 -3.16 0.91
N GLU A 294 -23.87 -3.68 0.64
CA GLU A 294 -22.63 -3.17 1.24
C GLU A 294 -22.43 -1.67 0.93
N TYR A 295 -22.82 -1.21 -0.27
CA TYR A 295 -22.67 0.19 -0.68
C TYR A 295 -23.84 1.07 -0.27
N ASP A 296 -25.07 0.55 -0.38
CA ASP A 296 -26.26 1.37 -0.19
C ASP A 296 -26.73 1.48 1.25
N GLY A 297 -26.45 0.46 2.08
CA GLY A 297 -26.95 0.37 3.45
C GLY A 297 -28.00 -0.71 3.67
N GLU A 298 -28.65 -0.67 4.83
CA GLU A 298 -29.65 -1.65 5.28
C GLU A 298 -31.02 -1.00 5.50
N PHE A 299 -32.06 -1.62 4.95
CA PHE A 299 -33.44 -1.30 5.28
C PHE A 299 -34.01 -2.38 6.20
N TYR A 300 -34.37 -1.98 7.41
CA TYR A 300 -34.89 -2.84 8.46
C TYR A 300 -36.30 -2.41 8.87
N ASP A 301 -37.27 -3.30 8.72
CA ASP A 301 -38.63 -3.11 9.21
C ASP A 301 -38.89 -3.95 10.46
N ALA A 302 -38.79 -3.32 11.64
CA ALA A 302 -38.95 -4.01 12.91
C ALA A 302 -40.39 -4.48 13.14
N THR A 303 -41.37 -4.00 12.37
CA THR A 303 -42.75 -4.50 12.43
C THR A 303 -42.90 -5.90 11.84
N MET A 304 -41.87 -6.36 11.12
CA MET A 304 -41.77 -7.70 10.52
C MET A 304 -40.86 -8.65 11.32
N GLU A 305 -40.40 -8.24 12.51
CA GLU A 305 -39.72 -9.16 13.42
C GLU A 305 -40.63 -10.34 13.79
N MET A 306 -40.04 -11.53 13.88
CA MET A 306 -40.71 -12.76 14.29
C MET A 306 -40.14 -13.17 15.64
N ASP A 307 -40.75 -12.69 16.73
CA ASP A 307 -40.30 -12.97 18.09
C ASP A 307 -40.16 -14.50 18.32
N GLY A 308 -39.00 -14.94 18.79
CA GLY A 308 -38.70 -16.34 19.08
C GLY A 308 -38.47 -17.25 17.86
N TRP A 309 -38.26 -16.70 16.66
CA TRP A 309 -38.06 -17.51 15.44
C TRP A 309 -36.89 -18.51 15.53
N ASP A 310 -35.87 -18.19 16.32
CA ASP A 310 -34.66 -18.97 16.59
C ASP A 310 -34.72 -19.70 17.95
N GLU A 311 -35.90 -19.78 18.56
CA GLU A 311 -36.22 -20.57 19.74
C GLU A 311 -37.05 -21.82 19.40
N ILE A 312 -37.18 -22.71 20.38
CA ILE A 312 -38.01 -23.92 20.28
C ILE A 312 -39.51 -23.56 20.26
N ASP A 313 -40.33 -24.46 19.72
CA ASP A 313 -41.80 -24.32 19.70
C ASP A 313 -42.32 -23.09 18.93
N PHE A 314 -41.48 -22.47 18.09
CA PHE A 314 -41.89 -21.41 17.17
C PHE A 314 -42.76 -21.99 16.04
N ASN A 315 -43.85 -21.28 15.72
CA ASN A 315 -44.74 -21.69 14.64
C ASN A 315 -44.21 -21.28 13.26
N ASP A 316 -43.49 -22.19 12.62
CA ASP A 316 -42.92 -22.03 11.29
C ASP A 316 -43.78 -22.61 10.16
N SER A 317 -45.07 -22.88 10.40
CA SER A 317 -45.97 -23.51 9.40
C SER A 317 -46.12 -22.70 8.11
N ASN A 318 -45.90 -21.38 8.19
CA ASN A 318 -45.94 -20.45 7.06
C ASN A 318 -44.59 -20.28 6.36
N TRP A 319 -43.53 -20.92 6.86
CA TRP A 319 -42.22 -20.93 6.23
C TRP A 319 -42.16 -22.06 5.21
N MET A 320 -41.48 -21.81 4.11
CA MET A 320 -41.23 -22.85 3.12
C MET A 320 -40.13 -23.79 3.60
N ASN A 321 -40.06 -24.98 3.01
CA ASN A 321 -38.85 -25.79 3.15
C ASN A 321 -37.72 -25.15 2.34
N ALA A 322 -36.49 -25.22 2.85
CA ALA A 322 -35.31 -24.77 2.13
C ALA A 322 -35.08 -25.64 0.88
N GLU A 323 -34.62 -25.02 -0.21
CA GLU A 323 -34.32 -25.72 -1.46
C GLU A 323 -32.90 -26.30 -1.38
N LEU A 324 -32.68 -27.52 -1.90
CA LEU A 324 -31.31 -28.00 -2.14
C LEU A 324 -30.71 -27.19 -3.29
N VAL A 325 -29.52 -26.65 -3.08
CA VAL A 325 -28.81 -25.83 -4.09
C VAL A 325 -27.41 -26.37 -4.35
N ASP A 326 -26.82 -25.97 -5.47
CA ASP A 326 -25.50 -26.46 -5.87
C ASP A 326 -24.38 -25.98 -4.94
N LYS A 327 -23.34 -26.82 -4.79
CA LYS A 327 -22.11 -26.45 -4.08
C LYS A 327 -21.45 -25.26 -4.82
N PRO A 328 -21.12 -24.18 -4.10
CA PRO A 328 -20.36 -23.07 -4.64
C PRO A 328 -18.87 -23.41 -4.72
N GLY A 329 -18.20 -22.93 -5.77
CA GLY A 329 -16.76 -23.05 -5.95
C GLY A 329 -16.22 -24.48 -6.00
N GLU A 330 -14.90 -24.60 -5.99
CA GLU A 330 -14.19 -25.88 -6.06
C GLU A 330 -13.90 -26.41 -4.64
N LYS A 331 -13.46 -25.52 -3.74
CA LYS A 331 -13.00 -25.85 -2.39
C LYS A 331 -13.91 -25.24 -1.31
N LEU A 332 -14.12 -26.00 -0.24
CA LEU A 332 -14.72 -25.53 1.01
C LEU A 332 -13.70 -25.79 2.13
N ILE A 333 -13.07 -24.75 2.65
CA ILE A 333 -12.00 -24.87 3.65
C ILE A 333 -12.25 -23.97 4.86
N SER A 334 -11.65 -24.29 6.01
CA SER A 334 -11.73 -23.43 7.18
C SER A 334 -11.12 -22.07 6.88
N GLN A 335 -11.77 -21.00 7.35
CA GLN A 335 -11.24 -19.64 7.23
C GLN A 335 -9.84 -19.53 7.89
N PRO A 336 -8.79 -19.15 7.15
CA PRO A 336 -7.44 -19.10 7.68
C PRO A 336 -7.17 -17.81 8.49
N ASN A 337 -7.77 -16.68 8.13
CA ASN A 337 -7.61 -15.39 8.81
C ASN A 337 -8.63 -15.18 9.94
N GLU A 338 -8.38 -14.16 10.75
CA GLU A 338 -9.22 -13.71 11.85
C GLU A 338 -10.57 -13.20 11.31
N PRO A 339 -11.70 -13.45 12.02
CA PRO A 339 -12.98 -12.86 11.66
C PRO A 339 -12.99 -11.35 11.91
N ILE A 340 -13.90 -10.64 11.25
CA ILE A 340 -14.16 -9.22 11.52
C ILE A 340 -15.02 -9.12 12.78
N LYS A 341 -14.68 -8.17 13.66
CA LYS A 341 -15.43 -7.89 14.90
C LYS A 341 -15.67 -6.41 15.09
N ILE A 342 -16.53 -6.08 16.07
CA ILE A 342 -16.59 -4.73 16.63
C ILE A 342 -15.39 -4.56 17.56
N MET A 343 -14.42 -3.75 17.12
CA MET A 343 -13.14 -3.56 17.81
C MET A 343 -13.15 -2.37 18.76
N GLU A 344 -13.94 -1.35 18.45
CA GLU A 344 -14.05 -0.13 19.26
C GLU A 344 -15.44 0.49 19.10
N GLU A 345 -15.87 1.26 20.10
CA GLU A 345 -17.09 2.07 20.01
C GLU A 345 -16.75 3.56 20.10
N VAL A 346 -17.32 4.38 19.22
CA VAL A 346 -17.10 5.83 19.16
C VAL A 346 -18.37 6.56 19.57
N THR A 347 -18.26 7.47 20.52
CA THR A 347 -19.37 8.35 20.92
C THR A 347 -19.26 9.67 20.12
N PRO A 348 -20.36 10.18 19.54
CA PRO A 348 -20.32 11.46 18.85
C PRO A 348 -19.90 12.59 19.79
N ILE A 349 -19.09 13.53 19.29
CA ILE A 349 -18.57 14.66 20.05
C ILE A 349 -19.48 15.88 19.94
N SER A 350 -20.34 15.95 18.92
CA SER A 350 -21.32 17.03 18.76
C SER A 350 -22.54 16.60 17.95
N ILE A 351 -23.64 17.32 18.14
CA ILE A 351 -24.88 17.21 17.36
C ILE A 351 -25.38 18.61 17.00
N ARG A 352 -25.78 18.81 15.74
CA ARG A 352 -26.36 20.07 15.25
C ARG A 352 -27.63 19.80 14.44
N GLU A 353 -28.70 20.50 14.76
CA GLU A 353 -29.89 20.54 13.90
C GLU A 353 -29.64 21.53 12.74
N ILE A 354 -29.65 21.02 11.50
CA ILE A 354 -29.39 21.86 10.31
C ILE A 354 -30.69 22.36 9.67
N LYS A 355 -31.79 21.60 9.80
CA LYS A 355 -33.16 21.93 9.40
C LYS A 355 -34.12 21.22 10.37
N PRO A 356 -35.38 21.67 10.52
CA PRO A 356 -36.33 21.03 11.44
C PRO A 356 -36.39 19.51 11.26
N GLY A 357 -35.99 18.76 12.29
CA GLY A 357 -36.01 17.28 12.27
C GLY A 357 -34.83 16.59 11.54
N VAL A 358 -33.80 17.34 11.14
CA VAL A 358 -32.57 16.83 10.49
C VAL A 358 -31.35 17.21 11.32
N HIS A 359 -30.65 16.22 11.85
CA HIS A 359 -29.53 16.39 12.77
C HIS A 359 -28.25 15.80 12.21
N ILE A 360 -27.13 16.53 12.32
CA ILE A 360 -25.79 16.07 11.97
C ILE A 360 -25.02 15.77 13.25
N PHE A 361 -24.51 14.54 13.35
CA PHE A 361 -23.58 14.12 14.38
C PHE A 361 -22.16 14.16 13.83
N ASP A 362 -21.21 14.70 14.60
CA ASP A 362 -19.78 14.57 14.35
C ASP A 362 -19.21 13.48 15.27
N MET A 363 -18.68 12.40 14.70
CA MET A 363 -18.02 11.32 15.44
C MET A 363 -16.62 11.72 15.94
N GLY A 364 -16.07 12.84 15.46
CA GLY A 364 -14.74 13.35 15.78
C GLY A 364 -13.59 12.64 15.07
N GLN A 365 -13.90 11.56 14.35
CA GLN A 365 -12.95 10.68 13.67
C GLN A 365 -13.64 10.08 12.44
N ASN A 366 -12.96 10.07 11.29
CA ASN A 366 -13.37 9.28 10.13
C ASN A 366 -13.12 7.80 10.45
N MET A 367 -14.20 7.09 10.78
CA MET A 367 -14.22 5.70 11.23
C MET A 367 -14.90 4.81 10.18
N VAL A 368 -14.77 3.49 10.35
CA VAL A 368 -15.42 2.55 9.43
C VAL A 368 -16.20 1.49 10.19
N GLY A 369 -17.48 1.34 9.84
CA GLY A 369 -18.43 0.44 10.47
C GLY A 369 -19.84 1.01 10.35
N TRP A 370 -20.60 1.12 11.43
CA TRP A 370 -21.97 1.64 11.40
C TRP A 370 -22.32 2.46 12.64
N ALA A 371 -23.49 3.11 12.61
CA ALA A 371 -24.08 3.74 13.77
C ALA A 371 -25.18 2.83 14.35
N GLU A 372 -25.00 2.41 15.60
CA GLU A 372 -26.05 1.80 16.41
C GLU A 372 -27.05 2.88 16.84
N LEU A 373 -28.34 2.63 16.64
CA LEU A 373 -29.45 3.52 16.94
C LEU A 373 -30.10 3.16 18.28
N PHE A 374 -30.35 4.18 19.11
CA PHE A 374 -31.19 4.11 20.30
C PHE A 374 -32.39 5.03 20.10
N VAL A 375 -33.60 4.49 20.11
CA VAL A 375 -34.81 5.26 19.75
C VAL A 375 -36.04 4.78 20.51
N LYS A 376 -36.99 5.70 20.71
CA LYS A 376 -38.34 5.40 21.21
C LYS A 376 -39.37 6.17 20.40
N GLY A 377 -40.38 5.50 19.88
CA GLY A 377 -41.41 6.12 19.05
C GLY A 377 -42.64 5.23 18.85
N LYS A 378 -43.51 5.63 17.94
CA LYS A 378 -44.70 4.86 17.57
C LYS A 378 -44.35 3.79 16.54
N LYS A 379 -45.15 2.73 16.52
CA LYS A 379 -45.06 1.71 15.49
C LYS A 379 -45.20 2.34 14.10
N GLY A 380 -44.25 2.05 13.20
CA GLY A 380 -44.21 2.61 11.85
C GLY A 380 -43.48 3.94 11.71
N ASP A 381 -43.03 4.56 12.81
CA ASP A 381 -42.10 5.69 12.72
C ASP A 381 -40.83 5.25 11.99
N LYS A 382 -40.26 6.13 11.17
CA LYS A 382 -39.09 5.85 10.33
C LYS A 382 -37.92 6.74 10.74
N VAL A 383 -36.80 6.12 11.09
CA VAL A 383 -35.52 6.81 11.28
C VAL A 383 -34.59 6.44 10.13
N THR A 384 -33.96 7.44 9.52
CA THR A 384 -32.96 7.26 8.46
C THR A 384 -31.63 7.85 8.92
N LEU A 385 -30.55 7.09 8.75
CA LEU A 385 -29.17 7.50 9.00
C LEU A 385 -28.41 7.53 7.67
N ARG A 386 -27.79 8.66 7.33
CA ARG A 386 -26.90 8.79 6.16
C ARG A 386 -25.50 9.14 6.59
N PHE A 387 -24.50 8.75 5.81
CA PHE A 387 -23.10 8.80 6.25
C PHE A 387 -22.22 9.59 5.28
N SER A 388 -21.29 10.39 5.80
CA SER A 388 -20.25 11.03 4.98
C SER A 388 -18.92 11.19 5.73
N GLU A 389 -17.85 11.34 4.96
CA GLU A 389 -16.52 11.65 5.49
C GLU A 389 -16.35 13.12 5.86
N THR A 390 -16.97 14.01 5.08
CA THR A 390 -16.86 15.48 5.19
C THR A 390 -18.23 16.16 5.09
N LEU A 391 -18.27 17.47 5.33
CA LEU A 391 -19.47 18.32 5.25
C LEU A 391 -19.29 19.40 4.18
N ASN A 392 -20.42 19.87 3.63
CA ASN A 392 -20.50 21.11 2.87
C ASN A 392 -20.35 22.33 3.80
N ASP A 393 -20.10 23.51 3.22
CA ASP A 393 -20.02 24.79 3.95
C ASP A 393 -21.28 25.12 4.78
N ASP A 394 -22.46 24.67 4.32
CA ASP A 394 -23.73 24.88 5.04
C ASP A 394 -23.94 23.90 6.22
N GLY A 395 -23.02 22.94 6.39
CA GLY A 395 -23.04 21.90 7.42
C GLY A 395 -23.83 20.64 7.05
N SER A 396 -24.37 20.53 5.84
CA SER A 396 -24.96 19.28 5.34
C SER A 396 -23.88 18.28 4.91
N LEU A 397 -24.24 16.99 4.75
CA LEU A 397 -23.30 15.97 4.29
C LEU A 397 -22.77 16.28 2.88
N PHE A 398 -21.46 16.17 2.68
CA PHE A 398 -20.86 16.11 1.35
C PHE A 398 -20.89 14.66 0.84
N LEU A 399 -21.61 14.41 -0.25
CA LEU A 399 -21.86 13.05 -0.77
C LEU A 399 -21.33 12.83 -2.20
N ASP A 400 -20.83 13.87 -2.86
CA ASP A 400 -20.41 13.78 -4.26
C ASP A 400 -19.27 12.75 -4.43
N ASN A 401 -18.38 12.62 -3.44
CA ASN A 401 -17.28 11.65 -3.46
C ASN A 401 -17.67 10.19 -3.16
N ILE A 402 -18.92 9.98 -2.75
CA ILE A 402 -19.48 8.64 -2.49
C ILE A 402 -20.00 7.98 -3.79
N ARG A 403 -20.08 8.76 -4.88
CA ARG A 403 -20.50 8.35 -6.23
C ARG A 403 -21.90 7.71 -6.22
N SER A 404 -22.05 6.46 -6.67
CA SER A 404 -23.36 5.80 -6.72
C SER A 404 -23.77 5.15 -5.40
N ALA A 405 -22.94 5.11 -4.36
CA ALA A 405 -23.33 4.50 -3.09
C ALA A 405 -24.38 5.35 -2.34
N GLU A 406 -25.49 4.75 -1.92
CA GLU A 406 -26.52 5.48 -1.17
C GLU A 406 -26.10 5.81 0.27
N VAL A 407 -25.22 4.99 0.88
CA VAL A 407 -24.72 5.13 2.27
C VAL A 407 -25.82 5.51 3.26
N THR A 408 -26.92 4.74 3.23
CA THR A 408 -28.17 5.06 3.92
C THR A 408 -28.76 3.84 4.62
N ASP A 409 -28.89 3.95 5.94
CA ASP A 409 -29.54 2.97 6.79
C ASP A 409 -30.94 3.47 7.18
N THR A 410 -31.94 2.59 7.15
CA THR A 410 -33.33 2.93 7.48
C THR A 410 -33.95 1.91 8.43
N TYR A 411 -34.53 2.41 9.52
CA TYR A 411 -35.20 1.62 10.55
C TYR A 411 -36.67 2.04 10.70
N ILE A 412 -37.59 1.07 10.59
CA ILE A 412 -39.01 1.25 10.91
C ILE A 412 -39.27 0.67 12.30
N LEU A 413 -39.80 1.49 13.20
CA LEU A 413 -40.00 1.14 14.61
C LEU A 413 -41.16 0.14 14.80
N LYS A 414 -41.02 -0.76 15.77
CA LYS A 414 -42.11 -1.67 16.19
C LYS A 414 -43.01 -1.08 17.28
N GLY A 415 -42.58 0.00 17.95
CA GLY A 415 -43.40 0.94 18.73
C GLY A 415 -43.32 0.81 20.26
N ASP A 416 -43.69 1.90 20.94
CA ASP A 416 -44.02 2.07 22.37
C ASP A 416 -43.05 1.50 23.41
N ARG A 417 -41.81 1.17 23.02
CA ARG A 417 -40.69 0.77 23.90
C ARG A 417 -39.38 1.40 23.45
N ASP A 418 -38.37 1.34 24.32
CA ASP A 418 -37.01 1.68 23.93
C ASP A 418 -36.50 0.58 22.99
N GLU A 419 -36.09 0.99 21.79
CA GLU A 419 -35.59 0.13 20.73
C GLU A 419 -34.11 0.41 20.50
N ARG A 420 -33.35 -0.67 20.29
CA ARG A 420 -31.93 -0.65 19.94
C ARG A 420 -31.77 -1.40 18.63
N TRP A 421 -31.13 -0.78 17.66
CA TRP A 421 -30.93 -1.37 16.35
C TRP A 421 -29.53 -1.10 15.82
N GLU A 422 -28.97 -2.10 15.15
CA GLU A 422 -27.76 -1.97 14.37
C GLU A 422 -27.90 -2.79 13.08
N PRO A 423 -27.36 -2.32 11.95
CA PRO A 423 -27.34 -3.09 10.71
C PRO A 423 -26.47 -4.35 10.86
N LYS A 424 -26.74 -5.37 10.05
CA LYS A 424 -26.04 -6.66 10.11
C LYS A 424 -25.12 -6.92 8.93
N PHE A 425 -25.49 -6.43 7.75
CA PHE A 425 -24.82 -6.79 6.49
C PHE A 425 -24.40 -5.59 5.64
N THR A 426 -24.13 -4.45 6.27
CA THR A 426 -23.57 -3.25 5.61
C THR A 426 -22.63 -2.47 6.54
N TYR A 427 -21.73 -1.69 5.96
CA TYR A 427 -20.86 -0.76 6.68
C TYR A 427 -20.61 0.48 5.81
N HIS A 428 -20.15 1.54 6.46
CA HIS A 428 -19.86 2.84 5.87
C HIS A 428 -18.50 3.34 6.36
N GLY A 429 -17.78 4.11 5.55
CA GLY A 429 -16.67 4.95 5.98
C GLY A 429 -17.16 6.38 6.22
N PHE A 430 -17.07 6.87 7.45
CA PHE A 430 -17.70 8.14 7.82
C PHE A 430 -17.11 8.79 9.07
N ARG A 431 -17.20 10.12 9.11
CA ARG A 431 -17.08 10.93 10.33
C ARG A 431 -18.42 11.53 10.74
N PHE A 432 -19.30 11.78 9.78
CA PHE A 432 -20.56 12.48 10.02
C PHE A 432 -21.75 11.57 9.75
N VAL A 433 -22.77 11.68 10.62
CA VAL A 433 -24.03 10.95 10.49
C VAL A 433 -25.17 11.96 10.43
N GLU A 434 -25.97 11.93 9.37
CA GLU A 434 -27.23 12.67 9.30
C GLU A 434 -28.38 11.77 9.75
N MET A 435 -29.11 12.21 10.78
CA MET A 435 -30.30 11.54 11.30
C MET A 435 -31.55 12.31 10.90
N ILE A 436 -32.47 11.62 10.24
CA ILE A 436 -33.76 12.15 9.76
C ILE A 436 -34.90 11.33 10.37
N GLY A 437 -35.96 12.02 10.82
CA GLY A 437 -37.20 11.37 11.23
C GLY A 437 -37.18 10.77 12.64
N TYR A 438 -36.17 11.11 13.46
CA TYR A 438 -36.13 10.70 14.86
C TYR A 438 -37.37 11.18 15.63
N PRO A 439 -38.12 10.31 16.32
CA PRO A 439 -39.27 10.71 17.12
C PRO A 439 -38.85 11.59 18.30
N GLY A 440 -39.18 12.88 18.23
CA GLY A 440 -38.79 13.87 19.24
C GLY A 440 -37.46 14.54 18.88
N LYS A 441 -36.60 14.76 19.88
CA LYS A 441 -35.29 15.39 19.70
C LYS A 441 -34.19 14.40 20.08
N PRO A 442 -33.26 14.08 19.17
CA PRO A 442 -32.12 13.23 19.49
C PRO A 442 -31.07 13.98 20.33
N ASP A 443 -30.22 13.21 21.00
CA ASP A 443 -29.03 13.69 21.70
C ASP A 443 -27.82 12.80 21.37
N LEU A 444 -26.66 13.08 21.97
CA LEU A 444 -25.42 12.32 21.70
C LEU A 444 -25.54 10.82 22.00
N SER A 445 -26.48 10.40 22.86
CA SER A 445 -26.72 9.00 23.19
C SER A 445 -27.67 8.29 22.22
N SER A 446 -28.32 9.04 21.31
CA SER A 446 -29.20 8.48 20.30
C SER A 446 -28.47 7.61 19.27
N ILE A 447 -27.15 7.79 19.11
CA ILE A 447 -26.33 6.88 18.31
C ILE A 447 -24.99 6.55 18.97
N LYS A 448 -24.42 5.42 18.57
CA LYS A 448 -23.04 5.03 18.90
C LYS A 448 -22.35 4.42 17.70
N GLY A 449 -21.18 4.90 17.33
CA GLY A 449 -20.39 4.32 16.26
C GLY A 449 -19.81 2.98 16.68
N LYS A 450 -19.90 1.97 15.81
CA LYS A 450 -19.24 0.66 15.97
C LYS A 450 -18.12 0.57 14.94
N VAL A 451 -16.87 0.60 15.40
CA VAL A 451 -15.70 0.45 14.53
C VAL A 451 -15.47 -1.04 14.33
N ILE A 452 -15.41 -1.47 13.08
CA ILE A 452 -15.13 -2.87 12.74
C ILE A 452 -13.86 -2.97 11.92
N TYR A 453 -13.16 -4.09 12.05
CA TYR A 453 -12.10 -4.60 11.17
C TYR A 453 -11.77 -6.05 11.61
N ASP A 454 -10.93 -6.75 10.85
CA ASP A 454 -10.40 -8.07 11.23
C ASP A 454 -9.82 -8.02 12.67
N ASP A 455 -10.02 -9.06 13.48
CA ASP A 455 -9.57 -9.15 14.89
C ASP A 455 -8.04 -9.27 15.01
N LEU A 456 -7.33 -8.25 14.52
CA LEU A 456 -5.87 -8.19 14.42
C LEU A 456 -5.26 -7.56 15.67
N ASP A 457 -4.19 -8.18 16.16
CA ASP A 457 -3.37 -7.62 17.23
C ASP A 457 -2.63 -6.36 16.76
N VAL A 458 -2.56 -5.35 17.63
CA VAL A 458 -1.68 -4.19 17.39
C VAL A 458 -0.22 -4.65 17.58
N ALA A 459 0.54 -4.62 16.48
CA ALA A 459 1.92 -5.08 16.47
C ALA A 459 2.90 -4.00 16.91
N GLY A 460 2.62 -2.70 16.71
CA GLY A 460 3.59 -1.67 17.07
C GLY A 460 3.01 -0.37 17.60
N SER A 461 3.89 0.42 18.20
CA SER A 461 3.59 1.74 18.74
C SER A 461 4.70 2.72 18.37
N PHE A 462 4.31 3.93 18.01
CA PHE A 462 5.24 5.01 17.68
C PHE A 462 4.79 6.33 18.32
N ASP A 463 5.73 7.05 18.94
CA ASP A 463 5.54 8.42 19.43
C ASP A 463 6.86 9.20 19.33
N CYS A 464 6.81 10.47 18.96
CA CYS A 464 7.98 11.33 18.92
C CYS A 464 7.70 12.74 19.43
N SER A 465 8.73 13.55 19.57
CA SER A 465 8.57 14.93 20.03
C SER A 465 7.86 15.86 19.04
N ASN A 466 7.71 15.47 17.76
CA ASN A 466 7.00 16.25 16.75
C ASN A 466 5.52 15.84 16.68
N GLN A 467 4.64 16.74 17.13
CA GLN A 467 3.20 16.45 17.22
C GLN A 467 2.52 16.30 15.86
N LEU A 468 3.04 16.92 14.80
CA LEU A 468 2.50 16.74 13.44
C LEU A 468 2.74 15.31 12.96
N ILE A 469 3.95 14.78 13.14
CA ILE A 469 4.29 13.38 12.83
C ILE A 469 3.40 12.41 13.62
N ASN A 470 3.17 12.67 14.91
CA ASN A 470 2.29 11.82 15.72
C ASN A 470 0.83 11.84 15.21
N LYS A 471 0.33 12.99 14.75
CA LYS A 471 -1.00 13.09 14.12
C LYS A 471 -1.04 12.33 12.79
N ILE A 472 0.01 12.43 11.96
CA ILE A 472 0.12 11.68 10.70
C ILE A 472 0.11 10.17 10.99
N TYR A 473 0.88 9.70 11.97
CA TYR A 473 0.89 8.31 12.39
C TYR A 473 -0.49 7.85 12.89
N LYS A 474 -1.19 8.69 13.66
CA LYS A 474 -2.57 8.41 14.10
C LYS A 474 -3.53 8.31 12.91
N ASN A 475 -3.42 9.20 11.93
CA ASN A 475 -4.24 9.15 10.71
C ASN A 475 -3.96 7.88 9.90
N ALA A 476 -2.69 7.46 9.80
CA ALA A 476 -2.30 6.20 9.18
C ALA A 476 -2.92 4.99 9.92
N TYR A 477 -2.83 4.96 11.24
CA TYR A 477 -3.43 3.90 12.08
C TYR A 477 -4.94 3.75 11.83
N TRP A 478 -5.68 4.86 11.80
CA TRP A 478 -7.12 4.85 11.51
C TRP A 478 -7.44 4.47 10.07
N GLY A 479 -6.65 4.96 9.10
CA GLY A 479 -6.87 4.66 7.68
C GLY A 479 -6.59 3.20 7.33
N ILE A 480 -5.50 2.63 7.85
CA ILE A 480 -5.10 1.24 7.63
C ILE A 480 -6.16 0.29 8.19
N ARG A 481 -6.53 0.42 9.47
CA ARG A 481 -7.54 -0.46 10.07
C ARG A 481 -8.93 -0.26 9.46
N GLY A 482 -9.24 0.95 9.00
CA GLY A 482 -10.49 1.23 8.30
C GLY A 482 -10.64 0.47 6.98
N ASN A 483 -9.51 0.10 6.37
CA ASN A 483 -9.44 -0.58 5.08
C ASN A 483 -9.15 -2.09 5.19
N TYR A 484 -9.29 -2.71 6.37
CA TYR A 484 -9.25 -4.17 6.50
C TYR A 484 -10.64 -4.78 6.61
N ARG A 485 -11.04 -5.54 5.59
CA ARG A 485 -12.34 -6.21 5.50
C ARG A 485 -12.17 -7.62 4.95
N SER A 486 -11.36 -8.44 5.62
CA SER A 486 -10.84 -9.74 5.14
C SER A 486 -9.96 -9.67 3.88
N MET A 487 -9.71 -8.45 3.41
CA MET A 487 -8.78 -8.04 2.37
C MET A 487 -8.43 -6.56 2.61
N PRO A 488 -7.27 -6.06 2.15
CA PRO A 488 -6.92 -4.66 2.24
C PRO A 488 -7.60 -3.84 1.13
N THR A 489 -8.65 -3.08 1.44
CA THR A 489 -9.40 -2.27 0.47
C THR A 489 -8.70 -0.94 0.14
N ASP A 490 -8.98 -0.36 -1.03
CA ASP A 490 -8.54 0.99 -1.40
C ASP A 490 -9.15 2.06 -0.47
N CYS A 491 -10.47 2.04 -0.37
CA CYS A 491 -11.26 2.97 0.41
C CYS A 491 -12.52 2.29 0.99
N PRO A 492 -13.10 2.78 2.10
CA PRO A 492 -14.19 2.06 2.78
C PRO A 492 -15.60 2.63 2.57
N GLN A 493 -15.77 3.72 1.82
CA GLN A 493 -17.00 4.54 1.81
C GLN A 493 -17.78 4.51 0.49
N ARG A 494 -17.13 4.64 -0.66
CA ARG A 494 -17.81 4.73 -1.96
C ARG A 494 -18.15 3.36 -2.53
N ASP A 495 -18.70 3.33 -3.73
CA ASP A 495 -19.04 2.14 -4.52
C ASP A 495 -17.82 1.42 -5.15
N GLU A 496 -16.80 1.14 -4.33
CA GLU A 496 -15.52 0.53 -4.73
C GLU A 496 -15.04 -0.51 -3.71
N ARG A 497 -14.28 -0.10 -2.69
CA ARG A 497 -13.92 -0.96 -1.56
C ARG A 497 -13.27 -2.28 -2.01
N HIS A 498 -12.39 -2.22 -2.99
CA HIS A 498 -11.76 -3.39 -3.60
C HIS A 498 -10.32 -3.56 -3.12
N GLY A 499 -9.85 -4.81 -3.09
CA GLY A 499 -8.45 -5.11 -2.83
C GLY A 499 -7.56 -4.75 -4.01
N TRP A 500 -7.42 -3.44 -4.29
CA TRP A 500 -6.53 -2.92 -5.33
C TRP A 500 -5.09 -3.27 -5.00
N LEU A 501 -4.45 -4.02 -5.88
CA LEU A 501 -3.14 -4.60 -5.59
C LEU A 501 -2.06 -3.51 -5.45
N GLY A 502 -1.99 -2.57 -6.39
CA GLY A 502 -0.93 -1.55 -6.44
C GLY A 502 -0.88 -0.62 -5.23
N ASP A 503 -1.98 -0.51 -4.48
CA ASP A 503 -2.05 0.27 -3.26
C ASP A 503 -1.24 -0.33 -2.10
N ARG A 504 -0.85 -1.61 -2.20
CA ARG A 504 -0.31 -2.41 -1.10
C ARG A 504 1.02 -3.10 -1.39
N SER A 505 1.75 -2.68 -2.43
CA SER A 505 3.05 -3.27 -2.78
C SER A 505 4.07 -3.14 -1.64
N SER A 506 4.69 -1.99 -1.45
CA SER A 506 5.64 -1.81 -0.34
C SER A 506 4.91 -1.51 0.98
N GLU A 507 3.73 -0.92 0.89
CA GLU A 507 2.89 -0.48 2.00
C GLU A 507 2.53 -1.64 2.93
N CYS A 508 2.39 -2.88 2.42
CA CYS A 508 2.16 -4.06 3.25
C CYS A 508 3.25 -4.26 4.33
N THR A 509 4.50 -3.84 4.05
CA THR A 509 5.57 -3.84 5.06
C THR A 509 5.34 -2.76 6.12
N GLY A 510 4.90 -1.56 5.72
CA GLY A 510 4.54 -0.49 6.66
C GLY A 510 3.38 -0.90 7.57
N GLU A 511 2.37 -1.54 7.00
CA GLU A 511 1.22 -2.06 7.71
C GLU A 511 1.59 -3.16 8.71
N SER A 512 2.54 -4.03 8.38
CA SER A 512 3.05 -5.07 9.29
C SER A 512 3.64 -4.53 10.58
N PHE A 513 4.15 -3.29 10.58
CA PHE A 513 4.63 -2.64 11.80
C PHE A 513 3.51 -2.15 12.72
N ILE A 514 2.29 -1.98 12.21
CA ILE A 514 1.15 -1.47 12.97
C ILE A 514 0.27 -2.62 13.48
N PHE A 515 0.00 -3.63 12.66
CA PHE A 515 -0.86 -4.78 12.99
C PHE A 515 -0.18 -6.11 12.66
N ASP A 516 -0.49 -7.18 13.42
CA ASP A 516 -0.11 -8.55 13.04
C ASP A 516 -1.00 -8.99 11.89
N ILE A 517 -0.51 -8.79 10.67
CA ILE A 517 -1.22 -9.05 9.42
C ILE A 517 -0.86 -10.40 8.79
N SER A 518 -0.13 -11.25 9.52
CA SER A 518 0.43 -12.51 9.01
C SER A 518 -0.62 -13.41 8.35
N ASN A 519 -1.73 -13.70 9.02
CA ASN A 519 -2.80 -14.54 8.48
C ASN A 519 -3.63 -13.84 7.41
N LEU A 520 -3.94 -12.55 7.58
CA LEU A 520 -4.69 -11.76 6.60
C LEU A 520 -3.97 -11.74 5.23
N TYR A 521 -2.67 -11.49 5.22
CA TYR A 521 -1.89 -11.44 3.98
C TYR A 521 -1.52 -12.81 3.42
N ASN A 522 -1.35 -13.85 4.25
CA ASN A 522 -1.29 -15.23 3.76
C ASN A 522 -2.57 -15.60 3.02
N LYS A 523 -3.74 -15.27 3.60
CA LYS A 523 -5.04 -15.50 2.96
C LYS A 523 -5.18 -14.70 1.67
N TRP A 524 -4.78 -13.43 1.65
CA TRP A 524 -4.88 -12.59 0.46
C TRP A 524 -3.94 -13.07 -0.68
N ALA A 525 -2.76 -13.61 -0.36
CA ALA A 525 -1.92 -14.30 -1.33
C ALA A 525 -2.61 -15.54 -1.94
N CYS A 526 -3.41 -16.28 -1.15
CA CYS A 526 -4.27 -17.33 -1.69
C CYS A 526 -5.38 -16.78 -2.60
N ASP A 527 -5.99 -15.63 -2.27
CA ASP A 527 -6.97 -14.99 -3.17
C ASP A 527 -6.33 -14.62 -4.51
N MET A 528 -5.09 -14.09 -4.51
CA MET A 528 -4.35 -13.76 -5.74
C MET A 528 -4.06 -15.00 -6.57
N GLN A 529 -3.71 -16.11 -5.91
CA GLN A 529 -3.55 -17.40 -6.57
C GLN A 529 -4.85 -17.88 -7.21
N ASP A 530 -5.97 -17.81 -6.49
CA ASP A 530 -7.27 -18.26 -6.97
C ASP A 530 -7.81 -17.37 -8.11
N ALA A 531 -7.52 -16.06 -8.06
CA ALA A 531 -7.90 -15.11 -9.08
C ALA A 531 -7.00 -15.14 -10.34
N GLN A 532 -5.82 -15.77 -10.28
CA GLN A 532 -4.93 -15.92 -11.43
C GLN A 532 -5.59 -16.79 -12.50
N ASN A 533 -5.74 -16.26 -13.72
CA ASN A 533 -6.39 -16.98 -14.81
C ASN A 533 -5.47 -18.03 -15.44
N GLU A 534 -5.99 -18.79 -16.41
CA GLU A 534 -5.24 -19.87 -17.09
C GLU A 534 -4.00 -19.38 -17.85
N GLU A 535 -4.03 -18.15 -18.36
CA GLU A 535 -2.90 -17.50 -19.06
C GLU A 535 -1.79 -17.03 -18.12
N GLY A 536 -2.01 -17.09 -16.81
CA GLY A 536 -1.06 -16.60 -15.79
C GLY A 536 -1.26 -15.13 -15.42
N SER A 537 -2.27 -14.46 -15.99
CA SER A 537 -2.62 -13.08 -15.67
C SER A 537 -3.29 -12.99 -14.30
N ILE A 538 -2.92 -11.95 -13.54
CA ILE A 538 -3.47 -11.62 -12.22
C ILE A 538 -4.28 -10.33 -12.38
N PRO A 539 -5.48 -10.21 -11.77
CA PRO A 539 -6.30 -9.02 -11.91
C PRO A 539 -5.72 -7.83 -11.12
N ASP A 540 -6.11 -6.61 -11.47
CA ASP A 540 -5.69 -5.40 -10.76
C ASP A 540 -6.34 -5.26 -9.37
N VAL A 541 -7.51 -5.89 -9.18
CA VAL A 541 -8.18 -6.04 -7.88
C VAL A 541 -8.35 -7.50 -7.50
N CYS A 542 -8.12 -7.82 -6.23
CA CYS A 542 -8.20 -9.18 -5.72
C CYS A 542 -8.99 -9.25 -4.40
N PRO A 543 -10.05 -10.08 -4.29
CA PRO A 543 -10.62 -10.97 -5.33
C PRO A 543 -11.17 -10.25 -6.57
N SER A 544 -11.35 -10.98 -7.68
CA SER A 544 -11.66 -10.43 -9.01
C SER A 544 -13.12 -10.01 -9.23
N TYR A 545 -13.74 -9.42 -8.20
CA TYR A 545 -15.12 -8.92 -8.25
C TYR A 545 -15.32 -7.89 -9.36
N TRP A 546 -14.32 -7.03 -9.56
CA TRP A 546 -14.12 -6.30 -10.82
C TRP A 546 -13.09 -7.07 -11.64
N PRO A 547 -13.48 -7.67 -12.79
CA PRO A 547 -12.61 -8.56 -13.55
C PRO A 547 -11.61 -7.79 -14.44
N PHE A 548 -10.81 -6.90 -13.84
CA PHE A 548 -9.80 -6.12 -14.55
C PHE A 548 -8.50 -6.92 -14.67
N TYR A 549 -8.28 -7.53 -15.84
CA TYR A 549 -7.04 -8.24 -16.17
C TYR A 549 -6.27 -7.43 -17.21
N ASN A 550 -5.62 -6.36 -16.75
CA ASN A 550 -4.88 -5.49 -17.65
C ASN A 550 -3.47 -5.98 -17.96
N ASP A 551 -2.98 -7.03 -17.29
CA ASP A 551 -1.57 -7.45 -17.29
C ASP A 551 -0.66 -6.28 -16.87
N ASN A 552 -1.03 -5.59 -15.80
CA ASN A 552 -0.31 -4.42 -15.32
C ASN A 552 0.85 -4.80 -14.39
N THR A 553 2.08 -4.39 -14.70
CA THR A 553 3.28 -4.73 -13.91
C THR A 553 3.15 -4.27 -12.46
N THR A 554 2.86 -2.98 -12.23
CA THR A 554 2.92 -2.39 -10.87
C THR A 554 1.82 -2.84 -9.92
N TRP A 555 0.64 -3.20 -10.41
CA TRP A 555 -0.46 -3.69 -9.56
C TRP A 555 -0.30 -5.17 -9.29
N ALA A 556 -0.35 -6.02 -10.32
CA ALA A 556 -0.27 -7.47 -10.15
C ALA A 556 1.07 -7.95 -9.58
N GLY A 557 2.15 -7.19 -9.79
CA GLY A 557 3.46 -7.44 -9.17
C GLY A 557 3.42 -7.50 -7.64
N THR A 558 2.44 -6.85 -6.99
CA THR A 558 2.19 -6.86 -5.53
C THR A 558 2.22 -8.26 -4.93
N TYR A 559 1.80 -9.28 -5.68
CA TYR A 559 1.81 -10.66 -5.23
C TYR A 559 3.21 -11.12 -4.75
N LEU A 560 4.26 -10.68 -5.42
CA LEU A 560 5.65 -10.97 -5.04
C LEU A 560 6.06 -10.21 -3.79
N PHE A 561 5.67 -8.94 -3.66
CA PHE A 561 5.97 -8.10 -2.50
C PHE A 561 5.29 -8.60 -1.23
N VAL A 562 4.04 -9.07 -1.33
CA VAL A 562 3.34 -9.70 -0.20
C VAL A 562 4.07 -10.95 0.29
N CYS A 563 4.50 -11.83 -0.62
CA CYS A 563 5.27 -13.02 -0.25
C CYS A 563 6.63 -12.66 0.35
N GLU A 564 7.29 -11.62 -0.16
CA GLU A 564 8.56 -11.13 0.38
C GLU A 564 8.37 -10.53 1.78
N MET A 565 7.35 -9.71 2.00
CA MET A 565 7.02 -9.15 3.31
C MET A 565 6.74 -10.24 4.35
N LEU A 566 5.93 -11.25 4.00
CA LEU A 566 5.64 -12.39 4.88
C LEU A 566 6.92 -13.12 5.28
N TYR A 567 7.86 -13.28 4.35
CA TYR A 567 9.16 -13.86 4.63
C TYR A 567 10.03 -12.94 5.50
N GLU A 568 10.21 -11.67 5.15
CA GLU A 568 11.13 -10.78 5.85
C GLU A 568 10.68 -10.40 7.26
N GLN A 569 9.39 -10.10 7.45
CA GLN A 569 8.81 -9.64 8.71
C GLN A 569 8.47 -10.81 9.66
N TYR A 570 8.01 -11.94 9.12
CA TYR A 570 7.53 -13.07 9.92
C TYR A 570 8.35 -14.36 9.77
N GLY A 571 9.35 -14.39 8.89
CA GLY A 571 10.14 -15.60 8.60
C GLY A 571 9.38 -16.65 7.78
N ASP A 572 8.24 -16.31 7.17
CA ASP A 572 7.36 -17.26 6.48
C ASP A 572 7.86 -17.67 5.09
N LEU A 573 8.72 -18.69 5.06
CA LEU A 573 9.17 -19.29 3.80
C LEU A 573 8.06 -20.10 3.10
N GLN A 574 7.04 -20.53 3.83
CA GLN A 574 5.95 -21.32 3.25
C GLN A 574 5.10 -20.49 2.29
N ALA A 575 4.89 -19.20 2.56
CA ALA A 575 4.25 -18.28 1.62
C ALA A 575 4.95 -18.30 0.25
N ILE A 576 6.27 -18.09 0.22
CA ILE A 576 7.06 -18.17 -1.02
C ILE A 576 6.94 -19.56 -1.66
N LYS A 577 7.12 -20.64 -0.88
CA LYS A 577 7.10 -22.01 -1.38
C LYS A 577 5.76 -22.40 -2.02
N THR A 578 4.64 -22.04 -1.39
CA THR A 578 3.28 -22.32 -1.89
C THR A 578 3.02 -21.58 -3.20
N HIS A 579 3.39 -20.31 -3.25
CA HIS A 579 2.98 -19.39 -4.32
C HIS A 579 3.98 -19.33 -5.48
N TYR A 580 5.21 -19.83 -5.31
CA TYR A 580 6.27 -19.78 -6.33
C TYR A 580 5.82 -20.23 -7.73
N PRO A 581 5.12 -21.37 -7.92
CA PRO A 581 4.67 -21.78 -9.26
C PRO A 581 3.73 -20.76 -9.92
N ASN A 582 2.84 -20.12 -9.16
CA ASN A 582 1.93 -19.09 -9.66
C ASN A 582 2.67 -17.78 -9.99
N MET A 583 3.64 -17.40 -9.16
CA MET A 583 4.51 -16.26 -9.45
C MET A 583 5.37 -16.50 -10.70
N GLN A 584 5.85 -17.74 -10.94
CA GLN A 584 6.50 -18.07 -12.22
C GLN A 584 5.55 -17.87 -13.40
N ARG A 585 4.30 -18.33 -13.30
CA ARG A 585 3.30 -18.12 -14.37
C ARG A 585 3.04 -16.64 -14.64
N TRP A 586 3.02 -15.80 -13.60
CA TRP A 586 2.92 -14.34 -13.75
C TRP A 586 4.13 -13.76 -14.51
N ILE A 587 5.35 -14.11 -14.09
CA ILE A 587 6.56 -13.64 -14.76
C ILE A 587 6.59 -14.06 -16.22
N GLU A 588 6.26 -15.31 -16.52
CA GLU A 588 6.23 -15.81 -17.90
C GLU A 588 5.09 -15.19 -18.71
N ARG A 589 3.92 -14.92 -18.10
CA ARG A 589 2.85 -14.13 -18.73
C ARG A 589 3.36 -12.76 -19.12
N MET A 590 3.98 -12.04 -18.20
CA MET A 590 4.46 -10.68 -18.45
C MET A 590 5.61 -10.63 -19.45
N THR A 591 6.43 -11.68 -19.51
CA THR A 591 7.57 -11.78 -20.44
C THR A 591 7.17 -11.62 -21.90
N ILE A 592 5.93 -11.97 -22.28
CA ILE A 592 5.45 -11.83 -23.67
C ILE A 592 5.35 -10.37 -24.13
N TYR A 593 5.29 -9.42 -23.19
CA TYR A 593 5.21 -7.99 -23.47
C TYR A 593 6.58 -7.31 -23.54
N ILE A 594 7.67 -8.04 -23.26
CA ILE A 594 9.02 -7.50 -23.35
C ILE A 594 9.43 -7.40 -24.81
N LYS A 595 9.83 -6.20 -25.22
CA LYS A 595 10.39 -5.94 -26.54
C LYS A 595 11.69 -5.17 -26.39
N ASP A 596 12.74 -5.64 -27.04
CA ASP A 596 14.09 -5.04 -26.98
C ASP A 596 14.61 -4.85 -25.54
N GLY A 597 14.24 -5.77 -24.64
CA GLY A 597 14.60 -5.73 -23.21
C GLY A 597 13.79 -4.75 -22.36
N ILE A 598 12.73 -4.14 -22.90
CA ILE A 598 11.88 -3.14 -22.23
C ILE A 598 10.47 -3.69 -21.99
N MET A 599 9.92 -3.45 -20.81
CA MET A 599 8.54 -3.76 -20.45
C MET A 599 7.64 -2.56 -20.75
N TYR A 600 6.79 -2.69 -21.76
CA TYR A 600 5.87 -1.62 -22.18
C TYR A 600 4.52 -1.66 -21.44
N LYS A 601 4.30 -2.70 -20.64
CA LYS A 601 2.99 -3.02 -20.09
C LYS A 601 2.84 -2.55 -18.64
N ASP A 602 2.43 -1.30 -18.51
CA ASP A 602 2.03 -0.69 -17.24
C ASP A 602 0.89 0.30 -17.52
N THR A 603 -0.20 0.25 -16.73
CA THR A 603 -1.48 0.91 -17.09
C THR A 603 -1.74 2.20 -16.33
N TYR A 604 -1.56 2.20 -15.01
CA TYR A 604 -1.92 3.36 -14.17
C TYR A 604 -0.76 4.35 -14.00
N GLY A 605 0.49 3.91 -14.19
CA GLY A 605 1.67 4.74 -13.98
C GLY A 605 1.82 5.20 -12.53
N ASP A 606 2.50 6.32 -12.33
CA ASP A 606 2.70 6.91 -11.00
C ASP A 606 1.42 7.63 -10.53
N TRP A 607 0.40 6.87 -10.14
CA TRP A 607 -0.94 7.38 -9.84
C TRP A 607 -0.95 8.47 -8.77
N CYS A 608 -1.80 9.48 -8.94
CA CYS A 608 -1.96 10.62 -8.00
C CYS A 608 -0.69 11.45 -7.74
N VAL A 609 0.17 11.67 -8.77
CA VAL A 609 1.21 12.72 -8.70
C VAL A 609 0.56 14.07 -8.36
N PRO A 610 1.07 14.82 -7.37
CA PRO A 610 0.46 16.09 -6.98
C PRO A 610 0.44 17.08 -8.15
N PRO A 611 -0.75 17.57 -8.54
CA PRO A 611 -0.89 18.48 -9.66
C PRO A 611 -0.38 19.88 -9.35
N GLU A 612 -0.04 20.61 -10.42
CA GLU A 612 0.32 22.02 -10.40
C GLU A 612 -0.84 22.95 -10.00
N ASP A 613 -2.08 22.52 -10.24
CA ASP A 613 -3.30 23.19 -9.80
C ASP A 613 -4.10 22.26 -8.89
N VAL A 614 -4.43 22.73 -7.69
CA VAL A 614 -5.16 21.99 -6.64
C VAL A 614 -6.57 21.56 -7.04
N LYS A 615 -7.10 22.01 -8.18
CA LYS A 615 -8.41 21.57 -8.70
C LYS A 615 -8.31 20.36 -9.63
N LEU A 616 -7.11 19.99 -10.06
CA LEU A 616 -6.90 18.84 -10.93
C LEU A 616 -6.84 17.55 -10.11
N ILE A 617 -7.20 16.41 -10.72
CA ILE A 617 -6.90 15.08 -10.18
C ILE A 617 -5.50 14.63 -10.62
N HIS A 618 -5.16 14.92 -11.89
CA HIS A 618 -3.90 14.53 -12.50
C HIS A 618 -3.19 15.76 -13.03
N THR A 619 -1.87 15.80 -12.83
CA THR A 619 -0.97 16.80 -13.42
C THR A 619 -1.10 16.84 -14.94
N GLY A 620 -1.19 18.03 -15.52
CA GLY A 620 -1.08 18.23 -16.96
C GLY A 620 0.38 18.36 -17.43
N ASP A 621 1.31 18.53 -16.49
CA ASP A 621 2.74 18.72 -16.76
C ASP A 621 3.45 17.39 -17.09
N PRO A 622 3.94 17.20 -18.34
CA PRO A 622 4.66 15.99 -18.74
C PRO A 622 6.03 15.84 -18.08
N LEU A 623 6.57 16.88 -17.41
CA LEU A 623 7.81 16.79 -16.65
C LEU A 623 7.61 16.16 -15.26
N ARG A 624 6.36 16.06 -14.79
CA ARG A 624 5.99 15.41 -13.52
C ARG A 624 5.63 13.94 -13.70
N THR A 625 5.13 13.56 -14.88
CA THR A 625 4.63 12.21 -15.15
C THR A 625 5.74 11.29 -15.67
N THR A 626 5.98 10.17 -15.00
CA THR A 626 6.98 9.18 -15.46
C THR A 626 6.32 8.23 -16.45
N SER A 627 6.97 7.93 -17.57
CA SER A 627 6.35 7.08 -18.59
C SER A 627 6.10 5.65 -18.09
N SER A 628 4.99 5.05 -18.52
CA SER A 628 4.64 3.66 -18.19
C SER A 628 5.73 2.66 -18.60
N GLU A 629 6.42 2.88 -19.71
CA GLU A 629 7.53 2.03 -20.14
C GLU A 629 8.73 2.07 -19.17
N PHE A 630 8.99 3.24 -18.59
CA PHE A 630 10.04 3.40 -17.58
C PHE A 630 9.65 2.66 -16.30
N ILE A 631 8.45 2.93 -15.79
CA ILE A 631 7.92 2.33 -14.56
C ILE A 631 7.84 0.81 -14.70
N GLY A 632 7.19 0.32 -15.76
CA GLY A 632 7.03 -1.11 -16.02
C GLY A 632 8.37 -1.82 -16.15
N THR A 633 9.36 -1.23 -16.81
CA THR A 633 10.70 -1.85 -16.93
C THR A 633 11.45 -1.85 -15.61
N ALA A 634 11.37 -0.77 -14.84
CA ALA A 634 12.02 -0.69 -13.53
C ALA A 634 11.42 -1.71 -12.55
N TYR A 635 10.09 -1.79 -12.45
CA TYR A 635 9.42 -2.75 -11.58
C TYR A 635 9.64 -4.19 -12.03
N PHE A 636 9.52 -4.49 -13.33
CA PHE A 636 9.73 -5.86 -13.79
C PHE A 636 11.18 -6.32 -13.60
N ASN A 637 12.16 -5.41 -13.71
CA ASN A 637 13.54 -5.69 -13.31
C ASN A 637 13.63 -6.11 -11.84
N TYR A 638 12.96 -5.37 -10.95
CA TYR A 638 12.92 -5.65 -9.54
C TYR A 638 12.20 -6.96 -9.21
N GLU A 639 11.06 -7.24 -9.85
CA GLU A 639 10.33 -8.51 -9.74
C GLU A 639 11.20 -9.72 -10.15
N LEU A 640 11.98 -9.61 -11.23
CA LEU A 640 12.95 -10.65 -11.61
C LEU A 640 13.99 -10.89 -10.52
N ARG A 641 14.44 -9.83 -9.83
CA ARG A 641 15.40 -9.96 -8.71
C ARG A 641 14.75 -10.58 -7.46
N ILE A 642 13.49 -10.26 -7.17
CA ILE A 642 12.71 -10.94 -6.11
C ILE A 642 12.59 -12.43 -6.45
N MET A 643 12.26 -12.77 -7.69
CA MET A 643 12.16 -14.17 -8.12
C MET A 643 13.50 -14.90 -8.07
N ALA A 644 14.61 -14.22 -8.39
CA ALA A 644 15.94 -14.77 -8.19
C ALA A 644 16.24 -15.06 -6.72
N LYS A 645 15.84 -14.15 -5.80
CA LYS A 645 15.94 -14.36 -4.34
C LYS A 645 15.08 -15.55 -3.90
N PHE A 646 13.82 -15.61 -4.30
CA PHE A 646 12.92 -16.71 -3.97
C PHE A 646 13.43 -18.05 -4.48
N ALA A 647 13.94 -18.10 -5.71
CA ALA A 647 14.56 -19.29 -6.28
C ALA A 647 15.74 -19.77 -5.42
N LYS A 648 16.62 -18.87 -4.96
CA LYS A 648 17.74 -19.22 -4.06
C LYS A 648 17.25 -19.78 -2.73
N LEU A 649 16.24 -19.14 -2.12
CA LEU A 649 15.64 -19.61 -0.86
C LEU A 649 15.04 -21.01 -0.97
N LEU A 650 14.54 -21.37 -2.16
CA LEU A 650 13.98 -22.68 -2.46
C LEU A 650 15.01 -23.70 -3.02
N GLY A 651 16.30 -23.35 -3.11
CA GLY A 651 17.35 -24.20 -3.67
C GLY A 651 17.23 -24.44 -5.19
N LYS A 652 16.53 -23.56 -5.91
CA LYS A 652 16.32 -23.61 -7.37
C LYS A 652 17.39 -22.80 -8.10
N GLU A 653 18.64 -23.25 -8.04
CA GLU A 653 19.81 -22.50 -8.55
C GLU A 653 19.71 -22.10 -10.03
N LYS A 654 19.12 -22.96 -10.88
CA LYS A 654 18.94 -22.64 -12.31
C LYS A 654 17.95 -21.50 -12.54
N ASP A 655 16.83 -21.51 -11.82
CA ASP A 655 15.83 -20.44 -11.88
C ASP A 655 16.46 -19.14 -11.35
N ALA A 656 17.18 -19.21 -10.24
CA ALA A 656 17.87 -18.08 -9.64
C ALA A 656 18.87 -17.42 -10.60
N GLN A 657 19.68 -18.23 -11.27
CA GLN A 657 20.61 -17.76 -12.29
C GLN A 657 19.86 -17.14 -13.47
N SER A 658 18.84 -17.82 -14.00
CA SER A 658 18.06 -17.34 -15.15
C SER A 658 17.39 -15.98 -14.86
N TYR A 659 16.74 -15.83 -13.72
CA TYR A 659 16.11 -14.57 -13.34
C TYR A 659 17.14 -13.45 -13.10
N SER A 660 18.30 -13.78 -12.52
CA SER A 660 19.40 -12.82 -12.34
C SER A 660 19.93 -12.33 -13.70
N GLU A 661 20.19 -13.24 -14.64
CA GLU A 661 20.68 -12.89 -15.99
C GLU A 661 19.65 -12.05 -16.76
N ARG A 662 18.36 -12.39 -16.67
CA ARG A 662 17.28 -11.60 -17.28
C ARG A 662 17.17 -10.21 -16.68
N ALA A 663 17.30 -10.08 -15.36
CA ALA A 663 17.33 -8.78 -14.69
C ALA A 663 18.54 -7.95 -15.13
N GLU A 664 19.72 -8.55 -15.25
CA GLU A 664 20.92 -7.83 -15.72
C GLU A 664 20.77 -7.35 -17.18
N LEU A 665 20.28 -8.20 -18.09
CA LEU A 665 20.01 -7.81 -19.48
C LEU A 665 18.96 -6.69 -19.57
N MET A 666 17.91 -6.75 -18.74
CA MET A 666 16.91 -5.70 -18.66
C MET A 666 17.47 -4.40 -18.09
N ARG A 667 18.37 -4.45 -17.09
CA ARG A 667 19.05 -3.28 -16.54
C ARG A 667 19.92 -2.60 -17.60
N GLU A 668 20.63 -3.38 -18.40
CA GLU A 668 21.41 -2.87 -19.54
C GLU A 668 20.51 -2.19 -20.58
N ALA A 669 19.42 -2.85 -21.00
CA ALA A 669 18.44 -2.28 -21.93
C ALA A 669 17.79 -1.00 -21.37
N PHE A 670 17.43 -1.01 -20.08
CA PHE A 670 16.87 0.14 -19.36
C PHE A 670 17.83 1.33 -19.39
N ASN A 671 19.10 1.12 -19.04
CA ASN A 671 20.11 2.18 -19.08
C ASN A 671 20.39 2.67 -20.49
N ASN A 672 20.43 1.77 -21.48
CA ASN A 672 20.62 2.16 -22.88
C ASN A 672 19.46 3.01 -23.42
N LYS A 673 18.24 2.78 -22.95
CA LYS A 673 17.05 3.51 -23.39
C LYS A 673 16.80 4.80 -22.61
N PHE A 674 16.94 4.75 -21.28
CA PHE A 674 16.43 5.81 -20.41
C PHE A 674 17.52 6.65 -19.74
N LEU A 675 18.77 6.19 -19.64
CA LEU A 675 19.86 7.00 -19.10
C LEU A 675 20.51 7.82 -20.22
N ASP A 676 20.33 9.13 -20.17
CA ASP A 676 21.14 10.05 -20.96
C ASP A 676 22.49 10.24 -20.25
N LYS A 677 23.57 9.74 -20.84
CA LYS A 677 24.92 9.77 -20.25
C LYS A 677 25.59 11.14 -20.32
N GLU A 678 25.06 12.07 -21.11
CA GLU A 678 25.58 13.43 -21.24
C GLU A 678 24.88 14.40 -20.29
N LEU A 679 23.57 14.25 -20.15
CA LEU A 679 22.77 14.92 -19.13
C LEU A 679 22.98 14.33 -17.75
N ILE A 680 23.33 13.04 -17.70
CA ILE A 680 23.35 12.21 -16.50
C ILE A 680 22.01 12.35 -15.79
N GLN A 681 20.94 12.00 -16.51
CA GLN A 681 19.57 11.96 -16.00
C GLN A 681 18.78 10.83 -16.65
N TYR A 682 17.73 10.38 -15.97
CA TYR A 682 16.82 9.37 -16.49
C TYR A 682 15.57 10.00 -17.10
N SER A 683 15.25 9.65 -18.35
CA SER A 683 13.99 10.04 -19.02
C SER A 683 13.72 11.56 -18.89
N ASN A 684 12.54 11.96 -18.41
CA ASN A 684 12.15 13.34 -18.14
C ASN A 684 12.67 13.91 -16.81
N ASN A 685 13.52 13.16 -16.10
CA ASN A 685 14.12 13.53 -14.82
C ASN A 685 13.08 13.79 -13.70
N SER A 686 11.89 13.19 -13.77
CA SER A 686 10.87 13.31 -12.72
C SER A 686 11.36 12.80 -11.35
N HIS A 687 10.60 13.09 -10.29
CA HIS A 687 10.87 12.52 -8.96
C HIS A 687 10.94 10.99 -9.04
N THR A 688 9.89 10.36 -9.55
CA THR A 688 9.76 8.90 -9.62
C THR A 688 10.79 8.24 -10.53
N ALA A 689 11.19 8.87 -11.64
CA ALA A 689 12.25 8.34 -12.49
C ALA A 689 13.58 8.21 -11.71
N ASN A 690 13.95 9.24 -10.96
CA ASN A 690 15.17 9.21 -10.15
C ASN A 690 15.03 8.26 -8.95
N ILE A 691 13.87 8.27 -8.26
CA ILE A 691 13.62 7.40 -7.10
C ILE A 691 13.76 5.93 -7.49
N LEU A 692 13.04 5.47 -8.52
CA LEU A 692 13.06 4.06 -8.92
C LEU A 692 14.44 3.62 -9.42
N ALA A 693 15.12 4.46 -10.21
CA ALA A 693 16.46 4.13 -10.70
C ALA A 693 17.45 3.89 -9.56
N ILE A 694 17.39 4.72 -8.50
CA ILE A 694 18.22 4.56 -7.31
C ILE A 694 17.75 3.38 -6.45
N ALA A 695 16.46 3.32 -6.11
CA ALA A 695 15.88 2.32 -5.21
C ALA A 695 16.10 0.89 -5.72
N PHE A 696 16.01 0.69 -7.04
CA PHE A 696 16.19 -0.60 -7.68
C PHE A 696 17.63 -0.82 -8.18
N ASP A 697 18.61 -0.02 -7.74
CA ASP A 697 20.03 -0.17 -8.10
C ASP A 697 20.27 -0.30 -9.61
N LEU A 698 19.51 0.46 -10.40
CA LEU A 698 19.62 0.49 -11.87
C LEU A 698 20.73 1.43 -12.33
N VAL A 699 21.10 2.42 -11.50
CA VAL A 699 22.10 3.44 -11.85
C VAL A 699 23.52 2.85 -11.92
N PRO A 700 24.25 3.02 -13.03
CA PRO A 700 25.67 2.71 -13.09
C PRO A 700 26.46 3.48 -12.01
N ASN A 701 27.45 2.84 -11.40
CA ASN A 701 28.14 3.37 -10.21
C ASN A 701 28.74 4.76 -10.43
N GLU A 702 29.25 5.05 -11.63
CA GLU A 702 29.84 6.33 -12.01
C GLU A 702 28.84 7.50 -12.05
N PHE A 703 27.53 7.22 -12.15
CA PHE A 703 26.48 8.24 -12.25
C PHE A 703 25.65 8.38 -10.96
N LYS A 704 25.83 7.49 -9.97
CA LYS A 704 25.01 7.44 -8.74
C LYS A 704 24.93 8.79 -8.03
N GLU A 705 26.05 9.46 -7.78
CA GLU A 705 26.04 10.76 -7.08
C GLU A 705 25.27 11.83 -7.84
N LYS A 706 25.41 11.88 -9.17
CA LYS A 706 24.72 12.88 -9.97
C LYS A 706 23.21 12.64 -10.07
N ILE A 707 22.78 11.38 -10.13
CA ILE A 707 21.34 11.04 -10.11
C ILE A 707 20.73 11.33 -8.74
N LYS A 708 21.46 11.13 -7.64
CA LYS A 708 21.03 11.59 -6.30
C LYS A 708 20.86 13.11 -6.27
N ASP A 709 21.83 13.86 -6.78
CA ASP A 709 21.75 15.33 -6.86
C ASP A 709 20.53 15.78 -7.67
N ASN A 710 20.17 15.08 -8.75
CA ASN A 710 18.98 15.39 -9.54
C ASN A 710 17.70 15.19 -8.71
N LEU A 711 17.58 14.10 -7.95
CA LEU A 711 16.43 13.88 -7.07
C LEU A 711 16.31 14.98 -6.01
N LEU A 712 17.41 15.34 -5.36
CA LEU A 712 17.43 16.41 -4.36
C LEU A 712 17.06 17.75 -4.98
N GLN A 713 17.52 18.02 -6.19
CA GLN A 713 17.16 19.23 -6.93
C GLN A 713 15.65 19.27 -7.22
N LYS A 714 15.07 18.15 -7.67
CA LYS A 714 13.63 18.05 -7.89
C LYS A 714 12.84 18.35 -6.61
N ILE A 715 13.27 17.79 -5.48
CA ILE A 715 12.59 18.00 -4.19
C ILE A 715 12.82 19.40 -3.65
N LEU A 716 14.07 19.81 -3.44
CA LEU A 716 14.42 21.01 -2.68
C LEU A 716 14.45 22.28 -3.53
N GLY A 717 14.68 22.17 -4.84
CA GLY A 717 14.85 23.32 -5.72
C GLY A 717 13.70 23.57 -6.70
N GLU A 718 12.93 22.55 -7.07
CA GLU A 718 11.74 22.71 -7.93
C GLU A 718 10.43 22.59 -7.13
N SER A 719 10.34 21.57 -6.26
CA SER A 719 9.17 21.34 -5.41
C SER A 719 9.29 22.01 -4.02
N GLU A 720 10.33 22.82 -3.79
CA GLU A 720 10.53 23.61 -2.57
C GLU A 720 10.40 22.81 -1.25
N GLY A 721 10.86 21.56 -1.24
CA GLY A 721 10.79 20.68 -0.08
C GLY A 721 9.45 19.94 0.07
N HIS A 722 8.72 19.72 -1.03
CA HIS A 722 7.47 18.97 -1.06
C HIS A 722 7.60 17.66 -1.85
N VAL A 723 6.64 16.76 -1.62
CA VAL A 723 6.50 15.52 -2.40
C VAL A 723 6.10 15.87 -3.84
N GLY A 724 6.67 15.16 -4.81
CA GLY A 724 6.47 15.41 -6.25
C GLY A 724 6.23 14.14 -7.05
N ASN A 725 5.83 13.06 -6.37
CA ASN A 725 5.57 11.74 -6.92
C ASN A 725 4.15 11.30 -6.54
N GLY A 726 3.64 10.36 -7.31
CA GLY A 726 2.45 9.59 -6.98
C GLY A 726 2.77 8.39 -6.08
N ILE A 727 1.89 7.39 -6.11
CA ILE A 727 2.01 6.19 -5.28
C ILE A 727 3.29 5.38 -5.58
N ILE A 728 3.68 5.29 -6.85
CA ILE A 728 4.76 4.40 -7.29
C ILE A 728 6.11 4.94 -6.82
N GLY A 729 6.35 6.24 -6.97
CA GLY A 729 7.52 6.86 -6.34
C GLY A 729 7.45 6.84 -4.81
N GLY A 730 6.24 6.96 -4.25
CA GLY A 730 6.00 7.04 -2.81
C GLY A 730 6.39 5.76 -2.06
N GLN A 731 6.27 4.60 -2.71
CA GLN A 731 6.68 3.30 -2.18
C GLN A 731 8.17 3.18 -1.82
N TRP A 732 9.01 4.11 -2.29
CA TRP A 732 10.46 4.03 -2.16
C TRP A 732 11.13 5.33 -1.71
N LEU A 733 10.39 6.44 -1.66
CA LEU A 733 10.93 7.79 -1.50
C LEU A 733 11.77 7.94 -0.23
N MET A 734 11.18 7.61 0.93
CA MET A 734 11.74 7.97 2.23
C MET A 734 13.00 7.17 2.54
N ARG A 735 12.97 5.87 2.25
CA ARG A 735 14.14 5.00 2.39
C ARG A 735 15.20 5.29 1.35
N THR A 736 14.83 5.66 0.12
CA THR A 736 15.82 6.05 -0.91
C THR A 736 16.60 7.28 -0.49
N LEU A 737 15.91 8.33 -0.01
CA LEU A 737 16.57 9.53 0.53
C LEU A 737 17.48 9.19 1.71
N THR A 738 17.01 8.35 2.63
CA THR A 738 17.79 7.98 3.82
C THR A 738 19.02 7.14 3.47
N ASN A 739 18.87 6.12 2.63
CA ASN A 739 19.96 5.23 2.21
C ASN A 739 21.02 5.93 1.36
N THR A 740 20.68 7.08 0.77
CA THR A 740 21.60 7.90 0.00
C THR A 740 22.25 9.03 0.79
N GLY A 741 21.97 9.11 2.10
CA GLY A 741 22.59 10.09 3.01
C GLY A 741 21.78 11.36 3.25
N HIS A 742 20.53 11.40 2.81
CA HIS A 742 19.62 12.56 2.85
C HIS A 742 18.39 12.32 3.72
N ALA A 743 18.58 11.65 4.87
CA ALA A 743 17.54 11.42 5.86
C ALA A 743 16.91 12.73 6.39
N ASP A 744 17.66 13.82 6.38
CA ASP A 744 17.18 15.17 6.68
C ASP A 744 16.15 15.69 5.67
N VAL A 745 16.28 15.35 4.39
CA VAL A 745 15.26 15.66 3.37
C VAL A 745 14.03 14.79 3.56
N ALA A 746 14.19 13.51 3.90
CA ALA A 746 13.07 12.66 4.29
C ALA A 746 12.33 13.24 5.51
N TYR A 747 13.04 13.70 6.54
CA TYR A 747 12.43 14.37 7.68
C TYR A 747 11.71 15.67 7.30
N LEU A 748 12.29 16.48 6.40
CA LEU A 748 11.64 17.68 5.89
C LEU A 748 10.28 17.33 5.29
N LEU A 749 10.20 16.31 4.42
CA LEU A 749 8.94 15.86 3.81
C LEU A 749 7.93 15.36 4.85
N ALA A 750 8.38 14.53 5.80
CA ALA A 750 7.52 13.96 6.85
C ALA A 750 6.97 15.01 7.84
N SER A 751 7.67 16.13 8.00
CA SER A 751 7.31 17.22 8.94
C SER A 751 6.76 18.47 8.25
N ASN A 752 6.61 18.43 6.93
CA ASN A 752 6.03 19.54 6.17
C ASN A 752 4.51 19.60 6.39
N SER A 753 3.98 20.83 6.48
CA SER A 753 2.56 21.13 6.71
C SER A 753 1.88 21.87 5.54
N THR A 754 2.63 22.26 4.51
CA THR A 754 2.11 22.96 3.33
C THR A 754 1.88 22.00 2.16
N TYR A 755 1.01 22.39 1.23
CA TYR A 755 0.67 21.56 0.08
C TYR A 755 1.85 21.43 -0.90
N PRO A 756 2.09 20.23 -1.48
CA PRO A 756 1.54 18.91 -1.10
C PRO A 756 2.34 18.26 0.05
N SER A 757 1.65 17.78 1.09
CA SER A 757 2.27 16.99 2.19
C SER A 757 1.23 16.24 3.03
N TRP A 758 1.66 15.27 3.83
CA TRP A 758 0.78 14.64 4.81
C TRP A 758 0.35 15.61 5.91
N GLY A 759 1.24 16.54 6.29
CA GLY A 759 0.89 17.55 7.28
C GLY A 759 -0.17 18.54 6.78
N TYR A 760 -0.20 18.83 5.47
CA TYR A 760 -1.29 19.60 4.86
C TYR A 760 -2.65 18.95 5.12
N MET A 761 -2.78 17.63 4.92
CA MET A 761 -4.02 16.90 5.21
C MET A 761 -4.44 17.10 6.68
N VAL A 762 -3.48 17.02 7.61
CA VAL A 762 -3.72 17.24 9.05
C VAL A 762 -4.19 18.67 9.32
N GLU A 763 -3.59 19.68 8.69
CA GLU A 763 -3.98 21.09 8.85
C GLU A 763 -5.39 21.36 8.28
N GLN A 764 -5.81 20.61 7.26
CA GLN A 764 -7.19 20.63 6.75
C GLN A 764 -8.18 19.80 7.60
N GLY A 765 -7.74 19.23 8.72
CA GLY A 765 -8.59 18.51 9.66
C GLY A 765 -8.82 17.03 9.33
N ALA A 766 -7.99 16.43 8.44
CA ALA A 766 -8.02 15.01 8.17
C ALA A 766 -7.74 14.19 9.44
N THR A 767 -8.47 13.09 9.60
CA THR A 767 -8.29 12.10 10.69
C THR A 767 -7.90 10.72 10.18
N THR A 768 -7.67 10.64 8.87
CA THR A 768 -7.24 9.50 8.05
C THR A 768 -6.32 10.06 6.96
N ILE A 769 -5.74 9.20 6.12
CA ILE A 769 -4.97 9.62 4.93
C ILE A 769 -5.93 9.73 3.75
N TRP A 770 -5.70 10.69 2.85
CA TRP A 770 -6.55 10.94 1.67
C TRP A 770 -6.03 10.21 0.43
N GLU A 771 -6.91 10.05 -0.56
CA GLU A 771 -6.56 9.54 -1.90
C GLU A 771 -5.71 10.53 -2.69
N LEU A 772 -6.03 11.83 -2.57
CA LEU A 772 -5.35 12.91 -3.26
C LEU A 772 -4.63 13.83 -2.27
N TRP A 773 -3.45 14.34 -2.66
CA TRP A 773 -2.73 15.35 -1.88
C TRP A 773 -3.55 16.64 -1.67
N ASN A 774 -4.45 16.94 -2.61
CA ASN A 774 -5.38 18.06 -2.67
C ASN A 774 -6.84 17.62 -2.42
N GLY A 775 -7.07 16.61 -1.56
CA GLY A 775 -8.41 16.02 -1.37
C GLY A 775 -9.50 16.98 -0.86
N ASP A 776 -9.16 18.18 -0.41
CA ASP A 776 -10.08 19.25 -0.05
C ASP A 776 -10.60 20.07 -1.25
N HIS A 777 -9.91 20.02 -2.41
CA HIS A 777 -10.26 20.76 -3.62
C HIS A 777 -10.40 19.88 -4.87
N GLY A 778 -9.88 18.66 -4.84
CA GLY A 778 -9.91 17.71 -5.95
C GLY A 778 -11.33 17.33 -6.37
N ASP A 779 -11.48 16.97 -7.64
CA ASP A 779 -12.76 16.56 -8.22
C ASP A 779 -13.37 15.37 -7.44
N PRO A 780 -14.65 15.43 -7.04
CA PRO A 780 -15.26 14.41 -6.20
C PRO A 780 -15.36 13.03 -6.85
N GLY A 781 -15.28 12.90 -8.19
CA GLY A 781 -15.39 11.62 -8.88
C GLY A 781 -14.34 10.58 -8.48
N MET A 782 -13.22 11.02 -7.90
CA MET A 782 -12.17 10.15 -7.34
C MET A 782 -11.42 10.89 -6.22
N ASN A 783 -12.09 11.09 -5.08
CA ASN A 783 -11.55 11.85 -3.96
C ASN A 783 -11.99 11.30 -2.59
N SER A 784 -11.42 10.16 -2.21
CA SER A 784 -11.63 9.52 -0.92
C SER A 784 -10.90 10.24 0.22
N GLY A 785 -11.60 10.50 1.32
CA GLY A 785 -11.04 11.00 2.57
C GLY A 785 -10.40 9.91 3.44
N ASN A 786 -10.43 8.65 3.01
CA ASN A 786 -9.86 7.51 3.72
C ASN A 786 -9.26 6.49 2.74
N HIS A 787 -8.00 6.72 2.42
CA HIS A 787 -7.19 5.92 1.51
C HIS A 787 -5.78 5.83 2.07
N VAL A 788 -5.04 4.73 1.85
CA VAL A 788 -3.71 4.56 2.47
C VAL A 788 -2.54 4.56 1.49
N MET A 789 -2.80 4.56 0.19
CA MET A 789 -1.75 4.44 -0.85
C MET A 789 -0.71 5.58 -0.81
N LEU A 790 -1.12 6.80 -0.45
CA LEU A 790 -0.19 7.93 -0.33
C LEU A 790 0.72 7.86 0.91
N LEU A 791 0.56 6.86 1.78
CA LEU A 791 1.55 6.59 2.83
C LEU A 791 2.88 6.13 2.23
N GLY A 792 2.86 5.38 1.11
CA GLY A 792 4.08 4.81 0.53
C GLY A 792 4.94 4.09 1.58
N ASP A 793 6.23 4.43 1.64
CA ASP A 793 7.15 3.89 2.66
C ASP A 793 7.31 4.75 3.92
N LEU A 794 6.41 5.73 4.18
CA LEU A 794 6.50 6.62 5.35
C LEU A 794 6.47 5.85 6.69
N ILE A 795 5.56 4.90 6.84
CA ILE A 795 5.44 4.10 8.06
C ILE A 795 6.66 3.20 8.22
N ILE A 796 7.14 2.59 7.14
CA ILE A 796 8.40 1.82 7.15
C ILE A 796 9.54 2.71 7.66
N TRP A 797 9.62 3.96 7.17
CA TRP A 797 10.65 4.92 7.58
C TRP A 797 10.53 5.34 9.06
N PHE A 798 9.32 5.48 9.61
CA PHE A 798 9.14 5.73 11.04
C PHE A 798 9.75 4.62 11.89
N TYR A 799 9.55 3.36 11.51
CA TYR A 799 10.10 2.23 12.27
C TYR A 799 11.58 1.99 11.95
N GLU A 800 11.95 1.83 10.69
CA GLU A 800 13.31 1.47 10.28
C GLU A 800 14.34 2.59 10.52
N ASN A 801 13.93 3.86 10.45
CA ASN A 801 14.87 4.99 10.45
C ASN A 801 14.68 5.96 11.61
N LEU A 802 13.45 6.27 12.06
CA LEU A 802 13.28 7.11 13.25
C LEU A 802 13.45 6.30 14.55
N ALA A 803 12.67 5.23 14.71
CA ALA A 803 12.83 4.30 15.81
C ALA A 803 14.10 3.44 15.63
N GLY A 804 14.50 3.15 14.40
CA GLY A 804 15.66 2.30 14.13
C GLY A 804 15.37 0.84 14.47
N ILE A 805 14.26 0.28 14.01
CA ILE A 805 13.90 -1.13 14.15
C ILE A 805 13.72 -1.71 12.75
N LYS A 806 14.65 -2.56 12.31
CA LYS A 806 14.64 -3.18 11.00
C LYS A 806 15.01 -4.66 11.10
N THR A 807 14.32 -5.52 10.36
CA THR A 807 14.69 -6.93 10.22
C THR A 807 15.96 -7.05 9.37
N ASP A 808 16.89 -7.93 9.74
CA ASP A 808 18.01 -8.27 8.87
C ASP A 808 17.50 -9.17 7.73
N PRO A 809 17.58 -8.74 6.44
CA PRO A 809 17.11 -9.56 5.33
C PRO A 809 17.88 -10.89 5.17
N LEU A 810 19.07 -11.03 5.77
CA LEU A 810 19.81 -12.29 5.81
C LEU A 810 19.37 -13.23 6.94
N LYS A 811 18.65 -12.72 7.93
CA LYS A 811 18.17 -13.44 9.11
C LYS A 811 16.75 -12.93 9.47
N PRO A 812 15.77 -13.24 8.61
CA PRO A 812 14.44 -12.64 8.64
C PRO A 812 13.61 -13.06 9.85
N GLY A 813 12.39 -12.52 9.95
CA GLY A 813 11.53 -12.73 11.11
C GLY A 813 12.15 -12.16 12.39
N PHE A 814 12.96 -11.11 12.25
CA PHE A 814 13.70 -10.48 13.35
C PHE A 814 14.59 -11.45 14.14
N LYS A 815 15.09 -12.52 13.50
CA LYS A 815 16.11 -13.40 14.12
C LYS A 815 17.40 -12.62 14.38
N HIS A 816 17.74 -11.72 13.47
CA HIS A 816 18.68 -10.63 13.72
C HIS A 816 18.04 -9.29 13.38
N ILE A 817 18.32 -8.28 14.20
CA ILE A 817 17.69 -6.96 14.13
C ILE A 817 18.77 -5.93 13.81
N ILE A 818 18.53 -5.07 12.84
CA ILE A 818 19.37 -3.91 12.56
C ILE A 818 18.72 -2.70 13.23
N MET A 819 19.44 -2.07 14.16
CA MET A 819 18.95 -0.88 14.85
C MET A 819 19.82 0.34 14.57
N HIS A 820 19.30 1.24 13.73
CA HIS A 820 20.01 2.44 13.31
C HIS A 820 19.09 3.68 13.31
N PRO A 821 18.78 4.25 14.49
CA PRO A 821 18.00 5.47 14.57
C PRO A 821 18.74 6.65 13.93
N GLN A 822 18.02 7.45 13.16
CA GLN A 822 18.48 8.70 12.57
C GLN A 822 18.05 9.88 13.47
N VAL A 823 19.03 10.66 13.93
CA VAL A 823 18.78 11.82 14.80
C VAL A 823 18.64 13.09 13.94
N LEU A 824 17.40 13.44 13.61
CA LEU A 824 17.05 14.41 12.57
C LEU A 824 16.40 15.67 13.12
N GLY A 825 16.65 16.80 12.44
CA GLY A 825 15.93 18.06 12.63
C GLY A 825 15.78 18.52 14.08
N ASP A 826 14.56 18.89 14.44
CA ASP A 826 14.20 19.37 15.78
C ASP A 826 13.75 18.26 16.74
N LEU A 827 13.80 16.99 16.33
CA LEU A 827 13.45 15.87 17.21
C LEU A 827 14.31 15.87 18.48
N LYS A 828 13.63 15.60 19.60
CA LYS A 828 14.18 15.48 20.95
C LYS A 828 14.07 14.05 21.46
N TYR A 829 13.03 13.32 21.07
CA TYR A 829 12.89 11.91 21.39
C TYR A 829 12.08 11.19 20.30
N VAL A 830 12.29 9.87 20.21
CA VAL A 830 11.41 8.92 19.53
C VAL A 830 11.29 7.67 20.41
N ASN A 831 10.06 7.21 20.59
CA ASN A 831 9.72 5.97 21.26
C ASN A 831 9.05 5.04 20.24
N GLY A 832 9.67 3.89 20.00
CA GLY A 832 9.18 2.87 19.08
C GLY A 832 9.14 1.50 19.74
N SER A 833 8.09 0.74 19.52
CA SER A 833 8.06 -0.69 19.84
C SER A 833 7.36 -1.51 18.78
N TYR A 834 7.81 -2.76 18.61
CA TYR A 834 7.26 -3.71 17.67
C TYR A 834 7.25 -5.13 18.26
N ASN A 835 6.09 -5.77 18.28
CA ASN A 835 5.85 -7.14 18.69
C ASN A 835 6.09 -8.05 17.48
N SER A 836 7.36 -8.39 17.23
CA SER A 836 7.71 -9.37 16.20
C SER A 836 7.19 -10.77 16.55
N ILE A 837 7.22 -11.69 15.59
CA ILE A 837 6.94 -13.11 15.83
C ILE A 837 7.85 -13.76 16.91
N ARG A 838 8.98 -13.12 17.24
CA ARG A 838 9.92 -13.57 18.27
C ARG A 838 9.77 -12.82 19.60
N GLY A 839 8.82 -11.88 19.68
CA GLY A 839 8.54 -11.07 20.85
C GLY A 839 8.88 -9.58 20.66
N LYS A 840 8.73 -8.83 21.75
CA LYS A 840 8.77 -7.36 21.73
C LYS A 840 10.19 -6.80 21.57
N ILE A 841 10.36 -5.95 20.58
CA ILE A 841 11.52 -5.10 20.32
C ILE A 841 11.17 -3.67 20.76
N GLU A 842 12.04 -3.00 21.53
CA GLU A 842 11.84 -1.61 21.94
C GLU A 842 13.07 -0.75 21.59
N SER A 843 12.80 0.46 21.11
CA SER A 843 13.80 1.47 20.78
C SER A 843 13.31 2.85 21.20
N ASN A 844 13.81 3.34 22.33
CA ASN A 844 13.40 4.62 22.90
C ASN A 844 14.62 5.51 23.09
N TRP A 845 14.77 6.53 22.25
CA TRP A 845 15.91 7.45 22.36
C TRP A 845 15.49 8.88 22.70
N GLU A 846 16.36 9.56 23.42
CA GLU A 846 16.24 10.96 23.81
C GLU A 846 17.56 11.69 23.51
N LEU A 847 17.46 12.95 23.09
CA LEU A 847 18.57 13.83 22.82
C LEU A 847 18.42 15.17 23.57
N SER A 848 19.35 15.45 24.47
CA SER A 848 19.47 16.74 25.18
C SER A 848 20.90 17.25 25.13
N ASP A 849 21.11 18.49 24.67
CA ASP A 849 22.44 19.14 24.57
C ASP A 849 23.52 18.27 23.89
N ARG A 850 23.15 17.59 22.79
CA ARG A 850 23.99 16.61 22.06
C ARG A 850 24.40 15.38 22.88
N ASN A 851 23.80 15.16 24.04
CA ASN A 851 23.86 13.90 24.77
C ASN A 851 22.69 13.05 24.31
N PHE A 852 23.01 11.84 23.86
CA PHE A 852 22.03 10.88 23.38
C PHE A 852 21.90 9.77 24.42
N LYS A 853 20.67 9.40 24.74
CA LYS A 853 20.31 8.29 25.60
C LYS A 853 19.40 7.37 24.83
N TRP A 854 19.63 6.07 24.89
CA TRP A 854 18.89 5.08 24.13
C TRP A 854 18.63 3.82 24.94
N GLU A 855 17.35 3.58 25.23
CA GLU A 855 16.87 2.36 25.89
C GLU A 855 16.43 1.36 24.82
N ILE A 856 17.00 0.16 24.87
CA ILE A 856 16.79 -0.91 23.90
C ILE A 856 16.31 -2.17 24.63
N LYS A 857 15.37 -2.88 24.02
CA LYS A 857 14.99 -4.24 24.41
C LYS A 857 15.01 -5.17 23.19
N ILE A 858 15.76 -6.25 23.31
CA ILE A 858 15.89 -7.31 22.30
C ILE A 858 15.26 -8.60 22.87
N PRO A 859 14.33 -9.27 22.16
CA PRO A 859 13.69 -10.49 22.65
C PRO A 859 14.70 -11.64 22.78
N ALA A 860 14.41 -12.59 23.68
CA ALA A 860 15.27 -13.77 23.86
C ALA A 860 15.40 -14.55 22.55
N ASN A 861 16.52 -15.25 22.38
CA ASN A 861 16.84 -16.05 21.19
C ASN A 861 16.99 -15.26 19.88
N THR A 862 17.18 -13.94 20.00
CA THR A 862 17.51 -13.01 18.90
C THR A 862 18.76 -12.20 19.22
N THR A 863 19.28 -11.51 18.22
CA THR A 863 20.46 -10.64 18.33
C THR A 863 20.23 -9.34 17.57
N ALA A 864 21.02 -8.31 17.83
CA ALA A 864 20.92 -7.06 17.08
C ALA A 864 22.29 -6.44 16.74
N THR A 865 22.37 -5.79 15.59
CA THR A 865 23.44 -4.85 15.27
C THR A 865 22.93 -3.44 15.50
N ILE A 866 23.56 -2.70 16.42
CA ILE A 866 23.15 -1.34 16.77
C ILE A 866 24.17 -0.30 16.29
N TYR A 867 23.67 0.86 15.89
CA TYR A 867 24.47 2.02 15.47
C TYR A 867 24.22 3.16 16.45
N VAL A 868 25.10 3.30 17.45
CA VAL A 868 24.96 4.34 18.48
C VAL A 868 25.52 5.66 17.94
N PRO A 869 24.70 6.71 17.71
CA PRO A 869 25.17 7.97 17.14
C PRO A 869 26.17 8.67 18.07
N THR A 870 27.32 9.12 17.55
CA THR A 870 28.33 9.89 18.30
C THR A 870 29.46 10.39 17.39
N LEU A 871 29.93 11.62 17.60
CA LEU A 871 31.21 12.05 17.02
C LEU A 871 32.42 11.63 17.87
N ASN A 872 32.21 11.27 19.13
CA ASN A 872 33.27 10.91 20.05
C ASN A 872 33.49 9.40 20.08
N LYS A 873 34.65 8.97 19.58
CA LYS A 873 35.01 7.56 19.41
C LYS A 873 35.29 6.79 20.71
N GLU A 874 35.47 7.48 21.84
CA GLU A 874 35.97 6.83 23.07
C GLU A 874 34.95 6.81 24.22
N ASN A 875 33.74 7.36 24.03
CA ASN A 875 32.84 7.69 25.14
C ASN A 875 31.42 7.12 25.02
N VAL A 876 31.21 6.03 24.30
CA VAL A 876 29.91 5.33 24.33
C VAL A 876 29.83 4.50 25.60
N LEU A 877 28.80 4.74 26.41
CA LEU A 877 28.59 4.04 27.67
C LEU A 877 27.33 3.18 27.63
N GLU A 878 27.36 2.01 28.23
CA GLU A 878 26.19 1.20 28.57
C GLU A 878 26.05 1.18 30.11
N LYS A 879 24.92 1.66 30.64
CA LYS A 879 24.69 1.81 32.10
C LYS A 879 25.87 2.44 32.86
N GLY A 880 26.52 3.44 32.23
CA GLY A 880 27.65 4.19 32.80
C GLY A 880 29.03 3.52 32.70
N ARG A 881 29.14 2.33 32.10
CA ARG A 881 30.42 1.66 31.79
C ARG A 881 30.73 1.79 30.30
N LEU A 882 32.00 1.69 29.90
CA LEU A 882 32.34 1.67 28.47
C LEU A 882 31.60 0.51 27.79
N ALA A 883 30.86 0.83 26.72
CA ALA A 883 29.99 -0.13 26.05
C ALA A 883 30.77 -1.35 25.52
N LYS A 884 32.01 -1.15 25.04
CA LYS A 884 32.90 -2.23 24.58
C LYS A 884 33.30 -3.23 25.68
N ASP A 885 33.19 -2.84 26.94
CA ASP A 885 33.53 -3.65 28.11
C ASP A 885 32.26 -4.17 28.83
N SER A 886 31.09 -3.97 28.22
CA SER A 886 29.79 -4.34 28.80
C SER A 886 29.33 -5.72 28.32
N GLU A 887 28.75 -6.50 29.24
CA GLU A 887 28.27 -7.85 28.94
C GLU A 887 27.18 -7.86 27.87
N GLY A 888 27.31 -8.78 26.91
CA GLY A 888 26.39 -8.92 25.79
C GLY A 888 26.46 -7.78 24.76
N ALA A 889 27.53 -6.96 24.76
CA ALA A 889 27.77 -5.92 23.76
C ALA A 889 29.21 -5.99 23.22
N LYS A 890 29.35 -6.32 21.93
CA LYS A 890 30.63 -6.48 21.25
C LYS A 890 30.82 -5.34 20.26
N PHE A 891 31.86 -4.53 20.46
CA PHE A 891 32.22 -3.48 19.52
C PHE A 891 32.73 -4.09 18.20
N ILE A 892 32.11 -3.72 17.07
CA ILE A 892 32.46 -4.28 15.74
C ILE A 892 32.95 -3.24 14.73
N GLY A 893 32.76 -1.94 14.98
CA GLY A 893 33.32 -0.93 14.08
C GLY A 893 32.75 0.47 14.20
N TRP A 894 33.10 1.31 13.23
CA TRP A 894 32.65 2.68 13.09
C TRP A 894 32.09 2.89 11.69
N LYS A 895 30.91 3.51 11.58
CA LYS A 895 30.33 3.93 10.30
C LYS A 895 29.43 5.14 10.53
N ASP A 896 29.44 6.11 9.62
CA ASP A 896 28.49 7.23 9.56
C ASP A 896 28.27 7.95 10.90
N ASN A 897 29.37 8.34 11.57
CA ASN A 897 29.35 8.99 12.90
C ASN A 897 28.60 8.16 13.96
N SER A 898 28.70 6.84 13.88
CA SER A 898 28.09 5.90 14.83
C SER A 898 29.09 4.83 15.25
N ALA A 899 29.03 4.46 16.52
CA ALA A 899 29.72 3.30 17.07
C ALA A 899 28.84 2.06 16.85
N ILE A 900 29.41 1.01 16.26
CA ILE A 900 28.66 -0.20 15.93
C ILE A 900 28.93 -1.28 16.97
N TYR A 901 27.86 -1.85 17.52
CA TYR A 901 27.93 -3.00 18.43
C TYR A 901 27.03 -4.12 17.93
N GLU A 902 27.51 -5.35 18.05
CA GLU A 902 26.66 -6.53 18.05
C GLU A 902 26.21 -6.76 19.50
N ILE A 903 24.90 -6.82 19.73
CA ILE A 903 24.31 -7.08 21.05
C ILE A 903 23.46 -8.34 21.03
N GLU A 904 23.45 -9.02 22.16
CA GLU A 904 22.61 -10.19 22.41
C GLU A 904 21.20 -9.79 22.86
N SER A 905 20.35 -10.77 23.15
CA SER A 905 19.04 -10.53 23.74
C SER A 905 19.14 -9.85 25.12
N GLY A 906 18.10 -9.09 25.49
CA GLY A 906 18.01 -8.43 26.79
C GLY A 906 17.78 -6.92 26.70
N SER A 907 17.98 -6.22 27.84
CA SER A 907 17.76 -4.78 27.95
C SER A 907 19.07 -4.00 28.13
N TYR A 908 19.21 -2.92 27.37
CA TYR A 908 20.42 -2.10 27.30
C TYR A 908 20.08 -0.61 27.41
N SER A 909 20.96 0.18 28.04
CA SER A 909 20.84 1.64 28.14
C SER A 909 22.13 2.28 27.67
N PHE A 910 22.16 2.69 26.40
CA PHE A 910 23.32 3.35 25.79
C PHE A 910 23.26 4.86 25.99
N THR A 911 24.41 5.46 26.26
CA THR A 911 24.59 6.92 26.26
C THR A 911 25.83 7.32 25.48
N SER A 912 25.75 8.44 24.77
CA SER A 912 26.86 9.01 24.02
C SER A 912 26.81 10.54 24.02
N LYS A 913 27.93 11.18 23.65
CA LYS A 913 28.06 12.65 23.63
C LYS A 913 28.52 13.14 22.27
N GLY A 914 28.20 14.39 21.97
CA GLY A 914 28.62 15.03 20.73
C GLY A 914 27.89 14.46 19.52
N VAL A 915 26.65 14.02 19.71
CA VAL A 915 25.79 13.63 18.59
C VAL A 915 25.54 14.84 17.70
N LYS A 916 25.80 14.67 16.41
CA LYS A 916 25.48 15.68 15.40
C LYS A 916 24.05 15.44 14.94
N LYS A 917 23.21 16.46 15.08
CA LYS A 917 21.91 16.49 14.40
C LYS A 917 22.14 16.66 12.90
N THR A 918 21.47 15.86 12.09
CA THR A 918 21.38 16.13 10.65
C THR A 918 20.26 17.14 10.45
N ILE A 919 20.60 18.31 9.89
CA ILE A 919 19.67 19.42 9.64
C ILE A 919 19.67 19.67 8.15
N THR A 920 18.48 19.79 7.57
CA THR A 920 18.27 20.07 6.15
C THR A 920 18.84 21.45 5.80
N LYS A 921 19.68 21.50 4.78
CA LYS A 921 20.13 22.77 4.17
C LYS A 921 19.31 23.04 2.91
N SER A 922 18.78 24.25 2.77
CA SER A 922 18.14 24.67 1.52
C SER A 922 19.17 24.86 0.40
N TYR A 923 18.71 24.87 -0.85
CA TYR A 923 19.51 25.32 -1.99
C TYR A 923 19.45 26.85 -2.10
N SER A 924 20.49 27.49 -2.63
CA SER A 924 20.42 28.90 -3.04
C SER A 924 19.53 29.05 -4.28
N SER A 925 18.88 30.21 -4.43
CA SER A 925 17.90 30.48 -5.50
C SER A 925 18.52 30.42 -6.90
N ASN A 926 17.85 29.77 -7.85
CA ASN A 926 18.36 29.64 -9.21
C ASN A 926 18.52 31.00 -9.93
N PRO A 927 19.63 31.23 -10.66
CA PRO A 927 19.80 32.43 -11.45
C PRO A 927 19.03 32.34 -12.78
N LEU A 928 18.11 33.26 -13.02
CA LEU A 928 17.33 33.39 -14.26
C LEU A 928 18.09 34.18 -15.31
N ILE A 929 18.26 33.62 -16.51
CA ILE A 929 18.94 34.26 -17.64
C ILE A 929 17.89 34.84 -18.62
N PHE A 930 18.01 36.11 -18.99
CA PHE A 930 17.09 36.82 -19.86
C PHE A 930 17.81 37.57 -21.00
N PRO A 931 17.32 37.51 -22.25
CA PRO A 931 16.29 36.60 -22.74
C PRO A 931 16.81 35.15 -22.77
N ARG A 932 15.90 34.18 -22.60
CA ARG A 932 16.20 32.75 -22.63
C ARG A 932 16.18 32.25 -24.08
N ASP A 933 17.08 31.33 -24.42
CA ASP A 933 17.13 30.54 -25.66
C ASP A 933 16.57 31.25 -26.92
N THR A 934 17.39 32.07 -27.57
CA THR A 934 16.91 32.94 -28.66
C THR A 934 17.77 32.89 -29.91
N THR A 935 17.09 32.98 -31.06
CA THR A 935 17.68 33.17 -32.38
C THR A 935 17.79 34.66 -32.68
N ILE A 936 18.95 35.10 -33.18
CA ILE A 936 19.33 36.51 -33.37
C ILE A 936 19.86 36.68 -34.79
N LEU A 937 19.52 37.77 -35.50
CA LEU A 937 20.08 37.97 -36.83
C LEU A 937 21.54 38.45 -36.75
N ILE A 938 22.41 37.94 -37.63
CA ILE A 938 23.80 38.43 -37.71
C ILE A 938 23.81 39.95 -37.98
N GLY A 939 24.49 40.69 -37.10
CA GLY A 939 24.54 42.16 -37.12
C GLY A 939 23.69 42.81 -36.01
N GLU A 940 22.76 42.05 -35.41
CA GLU A 940 22.07 42.44 -34.18
C GLU A 940 22.94 42.12 -32.96
N LYS A 941 22.65 42.81 -31.85
CA LYS A 941 23.31 42.57 -30.55
C LYS A 941 22.24 42.19 -29.55
N ILE A 942 22.59 41.28 -28.64
CA ILE A 942 21.72 40.97 -27.51
C ILE A 942 22.47 41.15 -26.20
N ILE A 943 21.74 41.62 -25.20
CA ILE A 943 22.25 41.81 -23.85
C ILE A 943 21.57 40.74 -22.99
N ALA A 944 22.38 39.84 -22.43
CA ALA A 944 21.92 38.84 -21.48
C ALA A 944 22.02 39.37 -20.05
N GLU A 945 20.88 39.43 -19.37
CA GLU A 945 20.76 39.71 -17.95
C GLU A 945 20.65 38.42 -17.15
N ILE A 946 21.26 38.37 -15.97
CA ILE A 946 21.10 37.27 -15.03
C ILE A 946 20.51 37.84 -13.74
N LYS A 947 19.38 37.29 -13.29
CA LYS A 947 18.65 37.75 -12.11
C LYS A 947 18.50 36.59 -11.14
N CYS A 948 18.69 36.84 -9.86
CA CYS A 948 18.39 35.87 -8.80
C CYS A 948 17.40 36.54 -7.86
N GLU A 949 16.35 35.82 -7.45
CA GLU A 949 15.35 36.35 -6.51
C GLU A 949 15.97 36.66 -5.14
N ASP A 950 16.97 35.87 -4.73
CA ASP A 950 17.75 36.12 -3.53
C ASP A 950 18.88 37.11 -3.81
N GLN A 951 18.72 38.35 -3.35
CA GLN A 951 19.70 39.42 -3.53
C GLN A 951 21.03 39.20 -2.80
N ILE A 952 21.14 38.16 -1.95
CA ILE A 952 22.32 37.87 -1.14
C ILE A 952 23.18 36.74 -1.75
N SER A 953 22.64 35.98 -2.71
CA SER A 953 23.36 34.88 -3.34
C SER A 953 24.35 35.40 -4.41
N GLU A 954 25.60 34.92 -4.39
CA GLU A 954 26.61 35.28 -5.40
C GLU A 954 26.35 34.50 -6.69
N ILE A 955 26.09 35.19 -7.80
CA ILE A 955 25.87 34.56 -9.11
C ILE A 955 27.21 34.42 -9.82
N HIS A 956 27.60 33.21 -10.19
CA HIS A 956 28.77 32.90 -11.01
C HIS A 956 28.35 32.40 -12.39
N TYR A 957 29.11 32.72 -13.45
CA TYR A 957 28.71 32.36 -14.81
C TYR A 957 29.88 31.99 -15.74
N THR A 958 29.57 31.36 -16.88
CA THR A 958 30.48 31.01 -17.97
C THR A 958 29.77 31.25 -19.32
N THR A 959 30.50 31.55 -20.38
CA THR A 959 29.94 31.83 -21.73
C THR A 959 30.37 30.82 -22.79
N ASP A 960 31.21 29.86 -22.41
CA ASP A 960 31.73 28.81 -23.28
C ASP A 960 30.97 27.48 -23.11
N GLY A 961 29.90 27.48 -22.29
CA GLY A 961 29.13 26.29 -21.96
C GLY A 961 29.75 25.40 -20.87
N SER A 962 30.88 25.77 -20.26
CA SER A 962 31.42 25.04 -19.10
C SER A 962 30.57 25.25 -17.83
N ALA A 963 30.67 24.37 -16.83
CA ALA A 963 29.94 24.54 -15.57
C ALA A 963 30.55 25.69 -14.73
N PRO A 964 29.75 26.67 -14.27
CA PRO A 964 30.22 27.65 -13.29
C PRO A 964 30.61 26.96 -11.97
N THR A 965 31.61 27.50 -11.30
CA THR A 965 32.03 27.12 -9.95
C THR A 965 32.15 28.37 -9.09
N ILE A 966 32.38 28.23 -7.78
CA ILE A 966 32.66 29.37 -6.90
C ILE A 966 33.91 30.19 -7.34
N ASN A 967 34.76 29.62 -8.20
CA ASN A 967 35.93 30.30 -8.78
C ASN A 967 35.64 30.92 -10.17
N SER A 968 34.47 30.69 -10.75
CA SER A 968 34.07 31.30 -12.01
C SER A 968 33.78 32.80 -11.83
N PRO A 969 33.78 33.60 -12.90
CA PRO A 969 33.47 35.04 -12.81
C PRO A 969 32.13 35.31 -12.14
N ILE A 970 32.12 36.26 -11.20
CA ILE A 970 30.90 36.76 -10.55
C ILE A 970 30.16 37.67 -11.54
N TYR A 971 28.86 37.45 -11.69
CA TYR A 971 27.98 38.27 -12.50
C TYR A 971 27.76 39.64 -11.80
N ALA A 972 28.33 40.69 -12.38
CA ALA A 972 28.24 42.06 -11.85
C ALA A 972 27.48 43.03 -12.76
N LYS A 973 27.30 42.70 -14.05
CA LYS A 973 26.60 43.52 -15.04
C LYS A 973 26.11 42.67 -16.22
N PRO A 974 25.12 43.14 -17.01
CA PRO A 974 24.65 42.43 -18.19
C PRO A 974 25.78 42.09 -19.19
N ILE A 975 25.64 40.93 -19.84
CA ILE A 975 26.64 40.33 -20.72
C ILE A 975 26.25 40.62 -22.17
N GLU A 976 27.11 41.29 -22.92
CA GLU A 976 26.91 41.48 -24.36
C GLU A 976 27.27 40.20 -25.12
N ILE A 977 26.32 39.69 -25.89
CA ILE A 977 26.48 38.47 -26.70
C ILE A 977 26.41 38.86 -28.18
N THR A 978 27.45 38.52 -28.93
CA THR A 978 27.66 38.95 -30.33
C THR A 978 27.92 37.79 -31.30
N LYS A 979 27.92 36.56 -30.79
CA LYS A 979 28.12 35.31 -31.52
C LYS A 979 27.44 34.16 -30.79
N ASN A 980 27.39 32.99 -31.42
CA ASN A 980 26.87 31.78 -30.80
C ASN A 980 27.51 31.55 -29.43
N THR A 981 26.67 31.48 -28.39
CA THR A 981 27.11 31.48 -27.00
C THR A 981 26.20 30.57 -26.19
N ILE A 982 26.80 29.75 -25.33
CA ILE A 982 26.09 29.01 -24.29
C ILE A 982 26.44 29.67 -22.97
N LEU A 983 25.52 30.48 -22.46
CA LEU A 983 25.66 31.14 -21.17
C LEU A 983 25.16 30.19 -20.08
N ARG A 984 26.01 29.88 -19.10
CA ARG A 984 25.63 29.13 -17.90
C ARG A 984 25.83 29.96 -16.64
N ALA A 985 24.95 29.85 -15.67
CA ALA A 985 25.02 30.59 -14.40
C ALA A 985 24.62 29.73 -13.20
N GLN A 986 25.25 29.91 -12.04
CA GLN A 986 24.95 29.21 -10.80
C GLN A 986 25.14 30.16 -9.62
N THR A 987 24.30 30.09 -8.61
CA THR A 987 24.49 30.86 -7.39
C THR A 987 25.13 30.06 -6.26
N PHE A 988 25.83 30.77 -5.39
CA PHE A 988 26.45 30.26 -4.19
C PHE A 988 26.06 31.13 -3.00
N LYS A 989 25.69 30.50 -1.87
CA LYS A 989 25.37 31.19 -0.62
C LYS A 989 25.89 30.39 0.58
N GLU A 990 26.43 31.10 1.55
CA GLU A 990 26.95 30.48 2.76
C GLU A 990 25.84 29.71 3.50
N ASN A 991 26.16 28.49 3.95
CA ASN A 991 25.24 27.56 4.64
C ASN A 991 24.08 26.97 3.79
N LEU A 992 24.01 27.27 2.49
CA LEU A 992 23.11 26.62 1.54
C LEU A 992 23.88 25.69 0.58
N HIS A 993 23.18 24.79 -0.09
CA HIS A 993 23.72 24.12 -1.27
C HIS A 993 23.76 25.11 -2.46
N PRO A 994 24.77 25.06 -3.35
CA PRO A 994 24.78 25.87 -4.58
C PRO A 994 23.52 25.61 -5.41
N SER A 995 23.03 26.61 -6.16
CA SER A 995 21.83 26.45 -7.00
C SER A 995 22.09 25.51 -8.18
N MET A 996 21.10 25.29 -9.05
CA MET A 996 21.39 24.70 -10.35
C MET A 996 22.29 25.60 -11.20
N ILE A 997 22.96 24.95 -12.15
CA ILE A 997 23.53 25.61 -13.31
C ILE A 997 22.40 25.87 -14.31
N MET A 998 21.98 27.11 -14.42
CA MET A 998 21.01 27.60 -15.38
C MET A 998 21.70 27.90 -16.70
N GLN A 999 21.05 27.64 -17.83
CA GLN A 999 21.64 27.79 -19.17
C GLN A 999 20.72 28.60 -20.09
N ALA A 1000 21.32 29.42 -20.97
CA ALA A 1000 20.68 30.00 -22.15
C ALA A 1000 21.59 29.86 -23.38
N ILE A 1001 20.99 29.52 -24.52
CA ILE A 1001 21.67 29.38 -25.81
C ILE A 1001 21.29 30.55 -26.72
N TYR A 1002 22.30 31.25 -27.24
CA TYR A 1002 22.11 32.37 -28.15
C TYR A 1002 22.62 31.95 -29.53
N ASN A 1003 21.72 31.91 -30.51
CA ASN A 1003 21.99 31.39 -31.85
C ASN A 1003 21.92 32.52 -32.89
N PHE A 1004 23.04 32.85 -33.52
CA PHE A 1004 23.10 33.87 -34.56
C PHE A 1004 22.86 33.26 -35.94
N VAL A 1005 21.87 33.78 -36.66
CA VAL A 1005 21.45 33.32 -38.00
C VAL A 1005 21.72 34.40 -39.04
N ASP A 1006 22.25 34.02 -40.19
CA ASP A 1006 22.43 34.94 -41.32
C ASP A 1006 21.11 35.00 -42.11
N PRO A 1007 20.31 36.08 -42.07
CA PRO A 1007 19.04 36.12 -42.78
C PRO A 1007 19.19 36.00 -44.30
N ASN A 1008 20.39 36.18 -44.86
CA ASN A 1008 20.65 35.98 -46.28
C ASN A 1008 20.90 34.52 -46.66
N LYS A 1009 21.22 33.66 -45.68
CA LYS A 1009 21.53 32.23 -45.91
C LYS A 1009 20.55 31.30 -45.22
N ASN A 1010 20.16 31.64 -43.99
CA ASN A 1010 19.34 30.83 -43.12
C ASN A 1010 17.85 31.13 -43.29
N GLY A 1011 17.01 30.10 -43.09
CA GLY A 1011 15.56 30.25 -43.10
C GLY A 1011 14.81 28.97 -43.46
N ILE A 1012 13.54 28.93 -43.06
CA ILE A 1012 12.57 27.89 -43.32
C ILE A 1012 11.40 28.54 -44.05
N SER A 1013 11.14 28.10 -45.27
CA SER A 1013 9.95 28.52 -46.00
C SER A 1013 8.73 27.76 -45.49
N TRP A 1014 7.59 28.43 -45.32
CA TRP A 1014 6.35 27.79 -44.94
C TRP A 1014 5.21 28.16 -45.89
N LYS A 1015 4.28 27.22 -46.09
CA LYS A 1015 3.04 27.39 -46.85
C LYS A 1015 1.85 26.91 -46.03
N LEU A 1016 0.81 27.74 -45.95
CA LEU A 1016 -0.43 27.44 -45.22
C LEU A 1016 -1.53 27.01 -46.18
N TYR A 1017 -2.32 26.04 -45.76
CA TYR A 1017 -3.46 25.48 -46.46
C TYR A 1017 -4.64 25.43 -45.49
N GLU A 1018 -5.84 25.79 -45.95
CA GLU A 1018 -7.06 25.73 -45.14
C GLU A 1018 -7.97 24.61 -45.65
N GLY A 1019 -8.58 23.87 -44.74
CA GLY A 1019 -9.41 22.71 -45.04
C GLY A 1019 -9.57 21.77 -43.84
N GLU A 1020 -10.59 20.91 -43.90
CA GLU A 1020 -10.76 19.83 -42.92
C GLU A 1020 -9.84 18.67 -43.30
N PHE A 1021 -8.84 18.40 -42.48
CA PHE A 1021 -7.87 17.33 -42.68
C PHE A 1021 -8.02 16.30 -41.57
N LYS A 1022 -7.80 15.02 -41.86
CA LYS A 1022 -7.70 13.96 -40.84
C LYS A 1022 -6.33 13.31 -40.80
N LYS A 1023 -5.47 13.75 -41.72
CA LYS A 1023 -4.10 13.32 -41.99
C LYS A 1023 -3.35 14.47 -42.66
N VAL A 1024 -2.03 14.49 -42.55
CA VAL A 1024 -1.19 15.46 -43.26
C VAL A 1024 -1.44 15.32 -44.77
N PRO A 1025 -1.90 16.38 -45.46
CA PRO A 1025 -2.33 16.26 -46.85
C PRO A 1025 -1.15 16.17 -47.83
N ASN A 1026 -1.42 15.67 -49.04
CA ASN A 1026 -0.49 15.84 -50.15
C ASN A 1026 -0.50 17.30 -50.62
N PHE A 1027 0.44 18.09 -50.12
CA PHE A 1027 0.53 19.53 -50.39
C PHE A 1027 0.69 19.90 -51.88
N ASN A 1028 1.16 18.98 -52.73
CA ASN A 1028 1.28 19.22 -54.18
C ASN A 1028 -0.08 19.25 -54.90
N GLU A 1029 -1.13 18.69 -54.30
CA GLU A 1029 -2.48 18.67 -54.84
C GLU A 1029 -3.33 19.86 -54.35
N LEU A 1030 -2.76 20.69 -53.47
CA LEU A 1030 -3.44 21.81 -52.84
C LEU A 1030 -2.83 23.15 -53.28
N LYS A 1031 -3.66 24.19 -53.27
CA LYS A 1031 -3.21 25.57 -53.45
C LYS A 1031 -3.05 26.23 -52.07
N ASN A 1032 -1.87 26.76 -51.77
CA ASN A 1032 -1.64 27.45 -50.51
C ASN A 1032 -2.36 28.80 -50.46
N VAL A 1033 -2.84 29.18 -49.28
CA VAL A 1033 -3.53 30.46 -49.03
C VAL A 1033 -2.56 31.56 -48.57
N LYS A 1034 -1.50 31.18 -47.84
CA LYS A 1034 -0.44 32.08 -47.37
C LYS A 1034 0.92 31.37 -47.44
N GLN A 1035 1.98 32.14 -47.43
CA GLN A 1035 3.36 31.64 -47.31
C GLN A 1035 4.26 32.71 -46.70
N GLY A 1036 5.38 32.27 -46.11
CA GLY A 1036 6.34 33.16 -45.48
C GLY A 1036 7.66 32.45 -45.19
N ASN A 1037 8.49 33.10 -44.39
CA ASN A 1037 9.75 32.53 -43.89
C ASN A 1037 9.83 32.71 -42.37
N VAL A 1038 10.34 31.69 -41.69
CA VAL A 1038 10.68 31.69 -40.26
C VAL A 1038 12.09 31.13 -40.08
N TYR A 1039 12.65 31.22 -38.88
CA TYR A 1039 13.99 30.71 -38.56
C TYR A 1039 13.97 29.50 -37.62
N GLN A 1040 12.78 29.10 -37.17
CA GLN A 1040 12.56 27.98 -36.27
C GLN A 1040 11.29 27.22 -36.68
N PHE A 1041 11.31 25.89 -36.63
CA PHE A 1041 10.11 25.08 -36.83
C PHE A 1041 9.16 25.24 -35.65
N GLY A 1042 7.87 25.37 -35.93
CA GLY A 1042 6.83 25.58 -34.93
C GLY A 1042 5.75 26.51 -35.46
N LEU A 1043 4.78 26.87 -34.62
CA LEU A 1043 3.66 27.73 -35.03
C LEU A 1043 3.91 29.23 -34.77
N GLU A 1044 5.00 29.57 -34.09
CA GLU A 1044 5.36 30.95 -33.80
C GLU A 1044 5.85 31.67 -35.07
N GLY A 1045 5.33 32.89 -35.30
CA GLY A 1045 5.63 33.65 -36.52
C GLY A 1045 4.89 33.18 -37.79
N VAL A 1046 3.97 32.22 -37.66
CA VAL A 1046 3.11 31.74 -38.75
C VAL A 1046 1.67 32.22 -38.52
N ASP A 1047 1.10 32.93 -39.49
CA ASP A 1047 -0.25 33.49 -39.43
C ASP A 1047 -1.30 32.41 -39.77
N ILE A 1048 -1.68 31.62 -38.76
CA ILE A 1048 -2.57 30.46 -38.86
C ILE A 1048 -3.99 30.72 -38.31
N PRO A 1049 -5.04 30.08 -38.87
CA PRO A 1049 -6.39 30.15 -38.33
C PRO A 1049 -6.53 29.34 -37.02
N LYS A 1050 -7.71 29.44 -36.38
CA LYS A 1050 -7.96 28.75 -35.10
C LYS A 1050 -7.96 27.23 -35.24
N TYR A 1051 -8.57 26.71 -36.31
CA TYR A 1051 -8.79 25.28 -36.62
C TYR A 1051 -8.79 25.04 -38.13
N ASN A 1052 -8.83 23.77 -38.56
CA ASN A 1052 -8.99 23.33 -39.95
C ASN A 1052 -7.92 23.90 -40.90
N PHE A 1053 -6.66 23.62 -40.61
CA PHE A 1053 -5.54 24.03 -41.44
C PHE A 1053 -4.43 22.99 -41.50
N ALA A 1054 -3.57 23.12 -42.51
CA ALA A 1054 -2.32 22.39 -42.62
C ALA A 1054 -1.17 23.32 -43.01
N VAL A 1055 0.04 23.03 -42.53
CA VAL A 1055 1.26 23.81 -42.84
C VAL A 1055 2.33 22.87 -43.38
N GLN A 1056 2.97 23.29 -44.46
CA GLN A 1056 4.17 22.66 -44.99
C GLN A 1056 5.37 23.57 -44.76
N TYR A 1057 6.42 23.04 -44.14
CA TYR A 1057 7.72 23.70 -43.98
C TYR A 1057 8.76 23.04 -44.88
N GLU A 1058 9.62 23.84 -45.52
CA GLU A 1058 10.76 23.36 -46.32
C GLU A 1058 12.02 24.21 -46.07
N SER A 1059 13.16 23.54 -45.88
CA SER A 1059 14.49 24.13 -45.65
C SER A 1059 15.58 23.12 -46.05
N GLN A 1060 16.86 23.52 -45.99
CA GLN A 1060 18.00 22.60 -45.97
C GLN A 1060 18.65 22.61 -44.59
N ILE A 1061 18.80 21.45 -43.95
CA ILE A 1061 19.57 21.32 -42.72
C ILE A 1061 21.04 21.05 -43.05
N ASN A 1062 21.95 21.88 -42.54
CA ASN A 1062 23.39 21.67 -42.64
C ASN A 1062 23.86 20.72 -41.54
N ILE A 1063 24.15 19.49 -41.95
CA ILE A 1063 24.73 18.44 -41.12
C ILE A 1063 26.22 18.71 -40.98
N ILE A 1064 26.66 18.96 -39.75
CA ILE A 1064 28.03 19.41 -39.45
C ILE A 1064 29.02 18.25 -39.32
N GLU A 1065 28.52 17.04 -39.07
CA GLU A 1065 29.29 15.82 -38.91
C GLU A 1065 28.49 14.60 -39.39
N ASP A 1066 29.16 13.62 -39.99
CA ASP A 1066 28.55 12.37 -40.40
C ASP A 1066 28.02 11.58 -39.19
N GLY A 1067 26.83 10.99 -39.30
CA GLY A 1067 26.34 9.99 -38.35
C GLY A 1067 24.83 9.82 -38.34
N GLU A 1068 24.33 9.06 -37.36
CA GLU A 1068 22.90 8.82 -37.17
C GLU A 1068 22.26 9.96 -36.36
N TYR A 1069 21.33 10.66 -36.99
CA TYR A 1069 20.52 11.72 -36.39
C TYR A 1069 19.15 11.15 -36.03
N GLU A 1070 18.64 11.48 -34.84
CA GLU A 1070 17.24 11.22 -34.49
C GLU A 1070 16.46 12.53 -34.58
N PHE A 1071 15.33 12.50 -35.28
CA PHE A 1071 14.41 13.62 -35.40
C PHE A 1071 13.11 13.28 -34.69
N TYR A 1072 12.46 14.30 -34.15
CA TYR A 1072 11.20 14.17 -33.44
C TYR A 1072 10.21 15.24 -33.91
N THR A 1073 8.94 14.86 -33.93
CA THR A 1073 7.84 15.82 -33.99
C THR A 1073 6.94 15.60 -32.78
N SER A 1074 6.57 16.67 -32.07
CA SER A 1074 5.54 16.64 -31.04
C SER A 1074 4.39 17.51 -31.50
N SER A 1075 3.23 16.91 -31.75
CA SER A 1075 2.08 17.61 -32.32
C SER A 1075 0.75 17.21 -31.69
N ASN A 1076 -0.16 18.18 -31.56
CA ASN A 1076 -1.58 17.90 -31.41
C ASN A 1076 -2.16 17.76 -32.82
N ASP A 1077 -2.87 16.66 -33.11
CA ASP A 1077 -3.10 16.12 -34.45
C ASP A 1077 -1.79 15.83 -35.21
N GLY A 1078 -1.89 15.49 -36.50
CA GLY A 1078 -0.84 14.78 -37.18
C GLY A 1078 0.30 15.64 -37.73
N SER A 1079 1.51 15.09 -37.69
CA SER A 1079 2.70 15.63 -38.34
C SER A 1079 3.57 14.56 -39.00
N ASN A 1080 4.36 14.96 -39.99
CA ASN A 1080 5.38 14.11 -40.59
C ASN A 1080 6.66 14.91 -40.89
N LEU A 1081 7.81 14.23 -40.90
CA LEU A 1081 9.10 14.83 -41.19
C LEU A 1081 9.85 13.99 -42.21
N PHE A 1082 10.34 14.63 -43.26
CA PHE A 1082 11.15 14.04 -44.31
C PHE A 1082 12.54 14.66 -44.33
N ILE A 1083 13.56 13.82 -44.54
CA ILE A 1083 14.92 14.23 -44.87
C ILE A 1083 15.28 13.62 -46.23
N ASP A 1084 15.73 14.43 -47.19
CA ASP A 1084 16.01 14.03 -48.58
C ASP A 1084 14.90 13.19 -49.22
N ASN A 1085 13.66 13.61 -49.02
CA ASN A 1085 12.43 12.93 -49.46
C ASN A 1085 12.20 11.53 -48.85
N LYS A 1086 13.00 11.10 -47.88
CA LYS A 1086 12.74 9.90 -47.07
C LYS A 1086 11.92 10.31 -45.84
N LEU A 1087 10.79 9.64 -45.60
CA LEU A 1087 10.00 9.80 -44.39
C LEU A 1087 10.85 9.31 -43.19
N VAL A 1088 11.09 10.21 -42.24
CA VAL A 1088 11.87 9.93 -41.03
C VAL A 1088 10.94 9.84 -39.82
N VAL A 1089 10.03 10.79 -39.65
CA VAL A 1089 9.04 10.77 -38.55
C VAL A 1089 7.63 10.68 -39.13
N ASP A 1090 6.86 9.69 -38.70
CA ASP A 1090 5.44 9.56 -38.98
C ASP A 1090 4.66 9.66 -37.66
N ASN A 1091 4.08 10.83 -37.41
CA ASN A 1091 3.24 11.12 -36.25
C ASN A 1091 1.87 11.60 -36.75
N ASP A 1092 1.35 10.99 -37.82
CA ASP A 1092 0.13 11.41 -38.51
C ASP A 1092 -1.16 10.86 -37.87
N GLY A 1093 -2.29 11.55 -38.06
CA GLY A 1093 -3.62 11.19 -37.54
C GLY A 1093 -4.19 12.15 -36.49
N GLU A 1094 -5.45 11.98 -36.12
CA GLU A 1094 -6.13 12.78 -35.08
C GLU A 1094 -5.78 12.22 -33.69
N HIS A 1095 -5.15 13.04 -32.84
CA HIS A 1095 -4.74 12.66 -31.49
C HIS A 1095 -4.39 13.90 -30.65
N ALA A 1096 -4.50 13.81 -29.32
CA ALA A 1096 -3.92 14.81 -28.42
C ALA A 1096 -2.39 14.93 -28.60
N ILE A 1097 -1.73 15.90 -27.94
CA ILE A 1097 -0.27 16.07 -28.05
C ILE A 1097 0.45 14.73 -27.88
N LYS A 1098 1.10 14.30 -28.95
CA LYS A 1098 1.84 13.05 -29.05
C LYS A 1098 3.16 13.32 -29.74
N GLN A 1099 4.20 12.63 -29.29
CA GLN A 1099 5.52 12.68 -29.92
C GLN A 1099 5.71 11.46 -30.83
N GLY A 1100 6.20 11.70 -32.05
CA GLY A 1100 6.81 10.70 -32.91
C GLY A 1100 8.31 10.96 -33.06
N SER A 1101 9.07 9.91 -33.37
CA SER A 1101 10.49 10.02 -33.70
C SER A 1101 10.91 9.09 -34.82
N GLY A 1102 12.10 9.33 -35.37
CA GLY A 1102 12.75 8.40 -36.26
C GLY A 1102 14.18 8.80 -36.57
N ARG A 1103 14.97 7.80 -36.97
CA ARG A 1103 16.42 7.94 -37.17
C ARG A 1103 16.80 7.89 -38.63
N ILE A 1104 17.82 8.66 -38.99
CA ILE A 1104 18.42 8.63 -40.31
C ILE A 1104 19.92 8.91 -40.23
N TYR A 1105 20.72 8.11 -40.93
CA TYR A 1105 22.14 8.41 -41.12
C TYR A 1105 22.29 9.52 -42.16
N LEU A 1106 23.00 10.59 -41.80
CA LEU A 1106 23.28 11.73 -42.66
C LEU A 1106 24.79 11.94 -42.78
N THR A 1107 25.23 12.30 -43.97
CA THR A 1107 26.60 12.73 -44.24
C THR A 1107 26.75 14.21 -43.93
N LYS A 1108 27.95 14.67 -43.61
CA LYS A 1108 28.22 16.10 -43.48
C LYS A 1108 27.87 16.84 -44.77
N GLY A 1109 27.08 17.90 -44.66
CA GLY A 1109 26.62 18.71 -45.78
C GLY A 1109 25.16 19.15 -45.65
N LEU A 1110 24.63 19.76 -46.71
CA LEU A 1110 23.23 20.19 -46.75
C LEU A 1110 22.32 19.03 -47.14
N HIS A 1111 21.27 18.81 -46.35
CA HIS A 1111 20.21 17.83 -46.59
C HIS A 1111 18.86 18.55 -46.64
N ASN A 1112 17.97 18.16 -47.55
CA ASN A 1112 16.65 18.78 -47.61
C ASN A 1112 15.80 18.29 -46.44
N ILE A 1113 15.16 19.20 -45.71
CA ILE A 1113 14.22 18.88 -44.64
C ILE A 1113 12.83 19.44 -44.96
N LYS A 1114 11.80 18.59 -44.82
CA LYS A 1114 10.40 18.98 -44.99
C LYS A 1114 9.56 18.50 -43.82
N VAL A 1115 8.67 19.35 -43.32
CA VAL A 1115 7.76 19.00 -42.22
C VAL A 1115 6.33 19.35 -42.63
N GLY A 1116 5.43 18.38 -42.52
CA GLY A 1116 3.99 18.59 -42.67
C GLY A 1116 3.28 18.52 -41.31
N TYR A 1117 2.26 19.34 -41.13
CA TYR A 1117 1.43 19.39 -39.93
C TYR A 1117 -0.01 19.75 -40.29
N PHE A 1118 -1.01 19.18 -39.61
CA PHE A 1118 -2.40 19.63 -39.71
C PHE A 1118 -3.06 19.74 -38.32
N GLN A 1119 -4.13 20.53 -38.25
CA GLN A 1119 -4.96 20.70 -37.05
C GLN A 1119 -6.45 20.72 -37.42
N THR A 1120 -7.25 19.91 -36.74
CA THR A 1120 -8.71 19.84 -36.94
C THR A 1120 -9.48 20.60 -35.86
N GLY A 1121 -9.15 20.42 -34.58
CA GLY A 1121 -9.89 21.01 -33.44
C GLY A 1121 -9.09 20.98 -32.12
N GLY A 1122 -9.57 21.61 -31.03
CA GLY A 1122 -8.91 21.50 -29.71
C GLY A 1122 -7.71 22.44 -29.45
N SER A 1123 -6.71 22.01 -28.69
CA SER A 1123 -5.46 22.78 -28.49
C SER A 1123 -4.49 22.53 -29.66
N LYS A 1124 -3.64 23.49 -30.02
CA LYS A 1124 -2.68 23.35 -31.15
C LYS A 1124 -1.24 23.35 -30.65
N GLY A 1125 -0.39 22.55 -31.28
CA GLY A 1125 1.02 22.49 -30.93
C GLY A 1125 1.81 21.75 -32.00
N LEU A 1126 2.99 22.28 -32.32
CA LEU A 1126 4.00 21.61 -33.15
C LEU A 1126 5.38 22.00 -32.64
N GLN A 1127 6.19 20.99 -32.33
CA GLN A 1127 7.63 21.13 -32.08
C GLN A 1127 8.39 20.16 -32.97
N VAL A 1128 9.53 20.59 -33.49
CA VAL A 1128 10.45 19.76 -34.28
C VAL A 1128 11.81 19.79 -33.63
N MET A 1129 12.27 18.63 -33.21
CA MET A 1129 13.46 18.48 -32.39
C MET A 1129 14.42 17.51 -33.08
N PHE A 1130 15.69 17.61 -32.74
CA PHE A 1130 16.69 16.62 -33.14
C PHE A 1130 17.66 16.33 -32.02
N SER A 1131 18.36 15.22 -32.15
CA SER A 1131 19.51 14.88 -31.33
C SER A 1131 20.59 14.22 -32.18
N PHE A 1132 21.84 14.48 -31.82
CA PHE A 1132 23.01 13.92 -32.49
C PHE A 1132 24.24 14.00 -31.59
N LYS A 1133 24.78 12.85 -31.16
CA LYS A 1133 25.92 12.79 -30.22
C LYS A 1133 25.66 13.77 -29.05
N ASP A 1134 26.62 14.67 -28.78
CA ASP A 1134 26.61 15.71 -27.75
C ASP A 1134 25.53 16.80 -27.90
N ILE A 1135 24.77 16.78 -29.00
CA ILE A 1135 23.64 17.68 -29.25
C ILE A 1135 22.40 17.05 -28.60
N ARG A 1136 22.15 17.45 -27.34
CA ARG A 1136 20.94 17.16 -26.55
C ARG A 1136 19.66 17.34 -27.38
N TYR A 1137 18.61 16.57 -27.06
CA TYR A 1137 17.25 16.77 -27.56
C TYR A 1137 16.87 18.25 -27.45
N GLN A 1138 16.80 18.91 -28.61
CA GLN A 1138 16.56 20.34 -28.67
C GLN A 1138 15.89 20.71 -29.98
N PRO A 1139 15.27 21.91 -30.05
CA PRO A 1139 14.76 22.42 -31.31
C PRO A 1139 15.91 22.55 -32.31
N ILE A 1140 15.70 22.17 -33.57
CA ILE A 1140 16.77 22.28 -34.58
C ILE A 1140 17.24 23.75 -34.64
N PRO A 1141 18.52 24.06 -34.36
CA PRO A 1141 18.98 25.45 -34.33
C PRO A 1141 18.82 26.13 -35.68
N GLY A 1142 18.23 27.32 -35.69
CA GLY A 1142 18.01 28.09 -36.93
C GLY A 1142 19.26 28.34 -37.78
N TYR A 1143 20.46 28.37 -37.19
CA TYR A 1143 21.72 28.57 -37.93
C TYR A 1143 22.15 27.35 -38.74
N LEU A 1144 21.56 26.18 -38.44
CA LEU A 1144 21.71 24.96 -39.24
C LEU A 1144 20.69 24.91 -40.38
N LEU A 1145 19.69 25.79 -40.41
CA LEU A 1145 18.60 25.75 -41.39
C LEU A 1145 18.81 26.80 -42.46
N PHE A 1146 19.01 26.36 -43.69
CA PHE A 1146 19.34 27.15 -44.87
C PHE A 1146 18.14 27.27 -45.81
N LYS A 1147 18.03 28.41 -46.47
CA LYS A 1147 17.01 28.61 -47.51
C LYS A 1147 17.28 27.65 -48.67
N ASN A 1148 16.21 27.02 -49.16
CA ASN A 1148 16.21 26.22 -50.39
C ASN A 1148 16.49 27.07 -51.63
#